data_AF-A0A381SIS0-F1
#
_entry.id   AF-A0A381SIS0-F1
#
_cell.length_a   1.000
_cell.length_b   1.000
_cell.length_c   1.000
_cell.angle_alpha   90.00
_cell.angle_beta   90.00
_cell.angle_gamma   90.00
#
_symmetry.space_group_name_H-M   'P 1'
#
loop_
_entity.id
_entity.type
_entity.pdbx_description
1 polymer ?
#
loop_
_entity_poly.entity_id
_entity_poly.type
_entity_poly.pdbx_seq_one_letter_code
_entity_poly.pdbx_strand_id
1 'polypeptide(L)'
;VSDLLKNLIACSSFFLIGQTLALEFDVSTDRIIEANENSNEWLTHGRTYSEQRHSSLNQINSENIKNLNIEWFYDLDSSRGHEATPLVIDGIMFTTGAWSVVYANDAVTGELKWKYDPRVPRDKANYLCCDAVNRGVAAWEGKLYIGTLDGRLIALDAENGTVIWETMTVDDLKAYSITGAPRIIKGKVIIGNGGAEYGVRGYVSAYDVNSGEMIWRFYTVPGNPEDGFENDAMKMAAETWKGSEWWKYGGGGTVWDSMAYDPELDLLYIGTGNGSPWNYKIRSPEGGDNLFVSSIVALKPDSGEYVWHYQTTPGDNWDYTATQHIILADITIDGETRKVLMQAPKNGFFYVIDRTNGEFLSAENYVKVTWASGVDSETGRPLKTDLGDYETSFKLVFPGALGGHNWMPMSYSPETGLVYIPAQELYMPFVKDDNYKYDETGWNLGVDMTAIAPPKNLLQLSLLVRSVRGRLSAWDPVAQKEVWKQYLTLPWNGGILSTSGNLVFQGTSDGELVAYDAKTGERKWSKDLQTGIVAAPITYNINGKQYVTVVAGYGGVFAIQAGLPPKYSGGPINARIVTFSLDGDIQLPERPTNINMPKPPPPIEDQASIARGEDLFHWECHMCHGAGAMGGGVIADLRYMTEETHEKFMEITLGGLYTEKGMVGFARRLSEQDAEDIHAYLIQRANETYLLETINSALK
;
A
#
# COMPACT_ATOMS: atom_id res chain seq x y z
N VAL A 1 -53.63 -21.23 -67.41
CA VAL A 1 -54.28 -21.66 -66.16
C VAL A 1 -53.20 -22.41 -65.39
N SER A 2 -52.25 -21.64 -64.83
CA SER A 2 -52.37 -20.90 -63.55
C SER A 2 -52.10 -21.90 -62.41
N ASP A 3 -51.00 -21.71 -61.70
CA ASP A 3 -50.95 -20.99 -60.42
C ASP A 3 -51.58 -21.78 -59.27
N LEU A 4 -50.99 -21.59 -58.08
CA LEU A 4 -51.23 -22.24 -56.79
C LEU A 4 -50.42 -23.53 -56.60
N LEU A 5 -49.36 -23.60 -55.79
CA LEU A 5 -48.96 -22.76 -54.67
C LEU A 5 -47.42 -22.63 -54.59
N LYS A 6 -46.94 -21.42 -54.86
CA LYS A 6 -45.82 -20.83 -54.13
C LYS A 6 -46.32 -20.53 -52.72
N ASN A 7 -45.77 -21.20 -51.71
CA ASN A 7 -45.65 -20.74 -50.31
C ASN A 7 -45.13 -21.90 -49.44
N LEU A 8 -43.80 -22.03 -49.37
CA LEU A 8 -43.10 -22.67 -48.25
C LEU A 8 -41.71 -22.01 -48.18
N ILE A 9 -41.74 -20.73 -47.84
CA ILE A 9 -40.58 -19.96 -47.38
C ILE A 9 -40.46 -20.17 -45.87
N ALA A 10 -39.23 -20.46 -45.45
CA ALA A 10 -38.65 -20.22 -44.12
C ALA A 10 -39.29 -20.92 -42.90
N CYS A 11 -38.74 -22.07 -42.55
CA CYS A 11 -38.46 -22.42 -41.16
C CYS A 11 -37.19 -23.28 -41.10
N SER A 12 -36.06 -22.70 -41.49
CA SER A 12 -34.76 -23.18 -41.03
C SER A 12 -34.55 -22.55 -39.66
N SER A 13 -35.05 -23.22 -38.64
CA SER A 13 -34.77 -22.89 -37.25
C SER A 13 -33.26 -23.00 -37.05
N PHE A 14 -32.57 -21.86 -37.08
CA PHE A 14 -31.27 -21.71 -36.43
C PHE A 14 -31.50 -21.99 -34.94
N PHE A 15 -31.29 -23.23 -34.52
CA PHE A 15 -30.92 -23.50 -33.15
C PHE A 15 -29.52 -22.89 -32.97
N LEU A 16 -29.47 -21.60 -32.61
CA LEU A 16 -28.35 -21.09 -31.84
C LEU A 16 -28.39 -21.88 -30.53
N ILE A 17 -27.65 -22.97 -30.48
CA ILE A 17 -27.17 -23.50 -29.22
C ILE A 17 -26.26 -22.38 -28.71
N GLY A 18 -26.80 -21.54 -27.83
CA GLY A 18 -25.96 -20.71 -26.98
C GLY A 18 -25.12 -21.67 -26.16
N GLN A 19 -23.90 -21.96 -26.62
CA GLN A 19 -22.86 -22.42 -25.72
C GLN A 19 -22.70 -21.28 -24.72
N THR A 20 -23.31 -21.42 -23.55
CA THR A 20 -22.74 -20.84 -22.34
C THR A 20 -21.35 -21.45 -22.24
N LEU A 21 -20.35 -20.76 -22.82
CA LEU A 21 -18.96 -21.05 -22.53
C LEU A 21 -18.86 -21.01 -21.01
N ALA A 22 -18.48 -22.13 -20.41
CA ALA A 22 -18.20 -22.16 -18.99
C ALA A 22 -17.09 -21.14 -18.71
N LEU A 23 -17.19 -20.42 -17.60
CA LEU A 23 -16.10 -19.56 -17.15
C LEU A 23 -14.95 -20.49 -16.75
N GLU A 24 -13.88 -20.52 -17.54
CA GLU A 24 -12.76 -21.44 -17.30
C GLU A 24 -11.74 -20.84 -16.31
N PHE A 25 -11.66 -19.50 -16.19
CA PHE A 25 -10.71 -18.78 -15.34
C PHE A 25 -9.26 -19.26 -15.56
N ASP A 26 -8.96 -19.73 -16.76
CA ASP A 26 -7.69 -20.35 -17.11
C ASP A 26 -6.64 -19.26 -17.34
N VAL A 27 -6.05 -18.77 -16.25
CA VAL A 27 -4.92 -17.85 -16.27
C VAL A 27 -3.63 -18.66 -16.31
N SER A 28 -2.88 -18.48 -17.39
CA SER A 28 -1.59 -19.12 -17.64
C SER A 28 -0.51 -18.08 -17.96
N THR A 29 0.76 -18.50 -18.03
CA THR A 29 1.88 -17.60 -18.40
C THR A 29 1.65 -17.00 -19.78
N ASP A 30 1.21 -17.81 -20.75
CA ASP A 30 0.97 -17.35 -22.12
C ASP A 30 -0.15 -16.31 -22.15
N ARG A 31 -1.28 -16.55 -21.44
CA ARG A 31 -2.38 -15.59 -21.35
C ARG A 31 -1.96 -14.26 -20.72
N ILE A 32 -1.08 -14.28 -19.71
CA ILE A 32 -0.54 -13.05 -19.09
C ILE A 32 0.43 -12.34 -20.06
N ILE A 33 1.24 -13.06 -20.83
CA ILE A 33 2.13 -12.47 -21.85
C ILE A 33 1.30 -11.82 -22.96
N GLU A 34 0.25 -12.48 -23.44
CA GLU A 34 -0.68 -11.97 -24.45
C GLU A 34 -1.44 -10.72 -23.98
N ALA A 35 -1.63 -10.55 -22.66
CA ALA A 35 -2.25 -9.35 -22.09
C ALA A 35 -1.47 -8.06 -22.38
N ASN A 36 -0.19 -8.14 -22.76
CA ASN A 36 0.56 -6.99 -23.26
C ASN A 36 -0.11 -6.38 -24.51
N GLU A 37 -0.64 -7.21 -25.40
CA GLU A 37 -1.30 -6.80 -26.65
C GLU A 37 -2.82 -6.70 -26.50
N ASN A 38 -3.42 -7.47 -25.58
CA ASN A 38 -4.85 -7.50 -25.32
C ASN A 38 -5.20 -6.90 -23.95
N SER A 39 -5.87 -5.76 -23.95
CA SER A 39 -6.25 -5.04 -22.73
C SER A 39 -7.69 -5.23 -22.28
N ASN A 40 -8.39 -6.24 -22.81
CA ASN A 40 -9.78 -6.49 -22.44
C ASN A 40 -9.94 -6.94 -20.98
N GLU A 41 -8.90 -7.53 -20.39
CA GLU A 41 -8.92 -8.08 -19.04
C GLU A 41 -7.77 -7.58 -18.18
N TRP A 42 -7.86 -7.83 -16.88
CA TRP A 42 -6.83 -7.48 -15.91
C TRP A 42 -6.47 -8.72 -15.08
N LEU A 43 -5.46 -9.47 -15.55
CA LEU A 43 -5.21 -10.85 -15.11
C LEU A 43 -4.28 -10.99 -13.91
N THR A 44 -3.41 -10.01 -13.68
CA THR A 44 -2.46 -9.98 -12.57
C THR A 44 -2.44 -8.61 -11.91
N HIS A 45 -1.84 -8.49 -10.72
CA HIS A 45 -1.86 -7.27 -9.92
C HIS A 45 -1.47 -6.01 -10.71
N GLY A 46 -0.36 -6.04 -11.46
CA GLY A 46 0.08 -4.94 -12.32
C GLY A 46 -0.40 -4.97 -13.77
N ARG A 47 -1.49 -5.70 -14.06
CA ARG A 47 -2.02 -6.05 -15.40
C ARG A 47 -1.17 -7.08 -16.16
N THR A 48 0.13 -6.85 -16.22
CA THR A 48 1.12 -7.66 -16.95
C THR A 48 2.31 -7.98 -16.02
N TYR A 49 3.18 -8.90 -16.41
CA TYR A 49 4.40 -9.21 -15.64
C TYR A 49 5.38 -8.04 -15.52
N SER A 50 5.32 -7.09 -16.48
CA SER A 50 6.10 -5.85 -16.46
C SER A 50 5.53 -4.79 -15.52
N GLU A 51 4.34 -5.02 -14.95
CA GLU A 51 3.68 -4.18 -13.95
C GLU A 51 3.48 -2.72 -14.42
N GLN A 52 3.41 -2.47 -15.73
CA GLN A 52 3.31 -1.10 -16.27
C GLN A 52 2.01 -0.38 -15.89
N ARG A 53 0.95 -1.12 -15.55
CA ARG A 53 -0.39 -0.58 -15.26
C ARG A 53 -0.91 0.38 -16.34
N HIS A 54 -0.57 0.04 -17.58
CA HIS A 54 -1.01 0.74 -18.77
C HIS A 54 -1.94 -0.14 -19.58
N SER A 55 -3.13 0.37 -19.92
CA SER A 55 -4.08 -0.32 -20.78
C SER A 55 -4.11 0.30 -22.17
N SER A 56 -4.06 -0.55 -23.20
CA SER A 56 -4.23 -0.12 -24.60
C SER A 56 -5.67 0.24 -24.97
N LEU A 57 -6.63 0.10 -24.05
CA LEU A 57 -8.02 0.50 -24.27
C LEU A 57 -8.16 2.03 -24.38
N ASN A 58 -8.94 2.49 -25.36
CA ASN A 58 -9.10 3.91 -25.68
C ASN A 58 -10.55 4.33 -26.01
N GLN A 59 -11.54 3.46 -25.75
CA GLN A 59 -12.95 3.82 -25.94
C GLN A 59 -13.33 4.98 -25.01
N ILE A 60 -12.82 4.98 -23.78
CA ILE A 60 -12.78 6.14 -22.90
C ILE A 60 -11.48 6.91 -23.18
N ASN A 61 -11.59 8.17 -23.58
CA ASN A 61 -10.47 9.00 -23.98
C ASN A 61 -10.71 10.48 -23.65
N SER A 62 -9.70 11.32 -23.87
CA SER A 62 -9.74 12.75 -23.53
C SER A 62 -10.90 13.54 -24.18
N GLU A 63 -11.51 13.05 -25.26
CA GLU A 63 -12.60 13.75 -25.96
C GLU A 63 -13.98 13.45 -25.36
N ASN A 64 -14.17 12.24 -24.83
CA ASN A 64 -15.47 11.78 -24.32
C ASN A 64 -15.52 11.54 -22.80
N ILE A 65 -14.39 11.68 -22.10
CA ILE A 65 -14.28 11.48 -20.64
C ILE A 65 -15.32 12.25 -19.81
N LYS A 66 -15.79 13.40 -20.30
CA LYS A 66 -16.87 14.18 -19.66
C LYS A 66 -18.19 13.41 -19.48
N ASN A 67 -18.40 12.33 -20.24
CA ASN A 67 -19.59 11.49 -20.17
C ASN A 67 -19.42 10.30 -19.20
N LEU A 68 -18.21 10.10 -18.66
CA LEU A 68 -17.94 9.00 -17.73
C LEU A 68 -18.75 9.19 -16.45
N ASN A 69 -19.50 8.16 -16.06
CA ASN A 69 -20.33 8.17 -14.86
C ASN A 69 -20.42 6.76 -14.26
N ILE A 70 -20.99 6.65 -13.06
CA ILE A 70 -21.05 5.38 -12.32
C ILE A 70 -22.02 4.45 -13.05
N GLU A 71 -21.54 3.27 -13.40
CA GLU A 71 -22.33 2.18 -13.97
C GLU A 71 -22.95 1.34 -12.85
N TRP A 72 -22.15 0.98 -11.85
CA TRP A 72 -22.58 0.22 -10.68
C TRP A 72 -21.61 0.44 -9.52
N PHE A 73 -22.06 0.15 -8.31
CA PHE A 73 -21.21 0.10 -7.12
C PHE A 73 -21.62 -1.05 -6.20
N TYR A 74 -20.70 -1.46 -5.34
CA TYR A 74 -20.94 -2.47 -4.30
C TYR A 74 -20.31 -2.02 -2.97
N ASP A 75 -21.11 -2.01 -1.90
CA ASP A 75 -20.66 -1.64 -0.56
C ASP A 75 -19.93 -2.81 0.11
N LEU A 76 -18.73 -2.56 0.65
CA LEU A 76 -17.93 -3.54 1.38
C LEU A 76 -18.21 -3.49 2.89
N ASP A 77 -17.76 -4.53 3.60
CA ASP A 77 -18.16 -4.74 5.01
C ASP A 77 -17.37 -3.92 6.03
N SER A 78 -16.32 -3.21 5.60
CA SER A 78 -15.35 -2.57 6.50
C SER A 78 -15.08 -1.11 6.15
N SER A 79 -14.81 -0.32 7.20
CA SER A 79 -14.38 1.08 7.12
C SER A 79 -12.87 1.28 7.29
N ARG A 80 -12.09 0.20 7.33
CA ARG A 80 -10.62 0.23 7.32
C ARG A 80 -10.11 0.49 5.89
N GLY A 81 -8.80 0.62 5.70
CA GLY A 81 -8.20 0.85 4.39
C GLY A 81 -8.46 -0.26 3.38
N HIS A 82 -8.68 0.14 2.14
CA HIS A 82 -8.84 -0.76 1.00
C HIS A 82 -7.79 -0.42 -0.06
N GLU A 83 -6.79 -1.30 -0.18
CA GLU A 83 -5.59 -1.09 -1.01
C GLU A 83 -5.58 -1.95 -2.28
N ALA A 84 -6.65 -2.74 -2.49
CA ALA A 84 -6.68 -3.78 -3.50
C ALA A 84 -6.70 -3.22 -4.93
N THR A 85 -5.84 -3.77 -5.79
CA THR A 85 -6.08 -3.73 -7.24
C THR A 85 -6.96 -4.91 -7.61
N PRO A 86 -8.18 -4.70 -8.15
CA PRO A 86 -9.02 -5.80 -8.59
C PRO A 86 -8.42 -6.54 -9.79
N LEU A 87 -8.76 -7.82 -9.95
CA LEU A 87 -8.57 -8.57 -11.19
C LEU A 87 -9.92 -8.70 -11.89
N VAL A 88 -9.92 -8.70 -13.23
CA VAL A 88 -11.12 -9.01 -14.03
C VAL A 88 -10.77 -10.10 -15.02
N ILE A 89 -11.39 -11.27 -14.84
CA ILE A 89 -11.10 -12.50 -15.56
C ILE A 89 -12.43 -13.14 -15.92
N ASP A 90 -12.64 -13.38 -17.21
CA ASP A 90 -13.83 -14.00 -17.80
C ASP A 90 -15.14 -13.34 -17.31
N GLY A 91 -15.12 -12.01 -17.17
CA GLY A 91 -16.29 -11.23 -16.75
C GLY A 91 -16.60 -11.24 -15.25
N ILE A 92 -15.75 -11.85 -14.43
CA ILE A 92 -15.82 -11.78 -12.96
C ILE A 92 -14.70 -10.88 -12.45
N MET A 93 -15.05 -10.02 -11.50
CA MET A 93 -14.12 -9.17 -10.77
C MET A 93 -13.78 -9.78 -9.43
N PHE A 94 -12.49 -9.97 -9.15
CA PHE A 94 -11.98 -10.42 -7.87
C PHE A 94 -11.23 -9.29 -7.17
N THR A 95 -11.59 -9.02 -5.93
CA THR A 95 -10.93 -7.99 -5.12
C THR A 95 -10.87 -8.38 -3.66
N THR A 96 -10.14 -7.61 -2.86
CA THR A 96 -10.02 -7.82 -1.42
C THR A 96 -10.43 -6.60 -0.64
N GLY A 97 -11.04 -6.84 0.52
CA GLY A 97 -11.30 -5.82 1.53
C GLY A 97 -10.30 -5.89 2.68
N ALA A 98 -10.54 -5.02 3.66
CA ALA A 98 -9.84 -5.09 4.93
C ALA A 98 -9.96 -6.49 5.57
N TRP A 99 -8.99 -6.84 6.42
CA TRP A 99 -8.93 -8.15 7.07
C TRP A 99 -8.80 -9.36 6.12
N SER A 100 -8.26 -9.12 4.92
CA SER A 100 -8.01 -10.15 3.90
C SER A 100 -9.29 -10.85 3.41
N VAL A 101 -10.44 -10.20 3.47
CA VAL A 101 -11.71 -10.73 2.93
C VAL A 101 -11.68 -10.63 1.40
N VAL A 102 -12.05 -11.71 0.71
CA VAL A 102 -12.11 -11.77 -0.78
C VAL A 102 -13.55 -11.65 -1.25
N TYR A 103 -13.75 -10.86 -2.30
CA TYR A 103 -15.04 -10.65 -2.95
C TYR A 103 -14.93 -11.01 -4.43
N ALA A 104 -15.93 -11.75 -4.92
CA ALA A 104 -16.12 -11.99 -6.35
C ALA A 104 -17.44 -11.36 -6.79
N ASN A 105 -17.37 -10.43 -7.74
CA ASN A 105 -18.51 -9.70 -8.28
C ASN A 105 -18.62 -9.95 -9.78
N ASP A 106 -19.84 -9.97 -10.30
CA ASP A 106 -20.08 -9.81 -11.72
C ASP A 106 -19.49 -8.47 -12.20
N ALA A 107 -18.58 -8.48 -13.16
CA ALA A 107 -17.89 -7.25 -13.57
C ALA A 107 -18.77 -6.28 -14.39
N VAL A 108 -19.95 -6.74 -14.86
CA VAL A 108 -20.91 -5.91 -15.61
C VAL A 108 -22.00 -5.35 -14.70
N THR A 109 -22.53 -6.17 -13.79
CA THR A 109 -23.69 -5.79 -12.95
C THR A 109 -23.32 -5.41 -11.52
N GLY A 110 -22.12 -5.77 -11.06
CA GLY A 110 -21.69 -5.59 -9.66
C GLY A 110 -22.27 -6.61 -8.68
N GLU A 111 -23.11 -7.54 -9.12
CA GLU A 111 -23.71 -8.57 -8.28
C GLU A 111 -22.63 -9.41 -7.58
N LEU A 112 -22.69 -9.53 -6.26
CA LEU A 112 -21.81 -10.42 -5.51
C LEU A 112 -22.14 -11.88 -5.86
N LYS A 113 -21.17 -12.62 -6.38
CA LYS A 113 -21.28 -14.06 -6.63
C LYS A 113 -20.93 -14.87 -5.40
N TRP A 114 -19.79 -14.56 -4.76
CA TRP A 114 -19.37 -15.20 -3.52
C TRP A 114 -18.43 -14.28 -2.72
N LYS A 115 -18.28 -14.59 -1.43
CA LYS A 115 -17.38 -13.91 -0.50
C LYS A 115 -16.66 -14.94 0.37
N TYR A 116 -15.36 -14.74 0.57
CA TYR A 116 -14.55 -15.57 1.48
C TYR A 116 -13.93 -14.70 2.58
N ASP A 117 -14.18 -15.05 3.84
CA ASP A 117 -13.55 -14.43 5.00
C ASP A 117 -12.58 -15.42 5.65
N PRO A 118 -11.26 -15.15 5.64
CA PRO A 118 -10.27 -16.03 6.28
C PRO A 118 -10.34 -16.02 7.81
N ARG A 119 -11.15 -15.13 8.41
CA ARG A 119 -11.35 -14.97 9.86
C ARG A 119 -10.05 -14.67 10.61
N VAL A 120 -9.28 -13.71 10.09
CA VAL A 120 -8.08 -13.20 10.77
C VAL A 120 -8.44 -12.76 12.20
N PRO A 121 -7.78 -13.31 13.24
CA PRO A 121 -7.97 -12.88 14.62
C PRO A 121 -7.77 -11.38 14.76
N ARG A 122 -8.72 -10.68 15.42
CA ARG A 122 -8.72 -9.22 15.42
C ARG A 122 -7.62 -8.63 16.33
N ASP A 123 -7.18 -9.38 17.33
CA ASP A 123 -6.01 -9.07 18.15
C ASP A 123 -4.71 -8.97 17.36
N LYS A 124 -4.63 -9.58 16.16
CA LYS A 124 -3.49 -9.37 15.24
C LYS A 124 -3.31 -7.91 14.84
N ALA A 125 -4.32 -7.04 14.98
CA ALA A 125 -4.15 -5.60 14.78
C ALA A 125 -2.99 -4.99 15.56
N ASN A 126 -2.64 -5.53 16.74
CA ASN A 126 -1.48 -5.07 17.52
C ASN A 126 -0.15 -5.21 16.75
N TYR A 127 -0.07 -6.17 15.83
CA TYR A 127 1.10 -6.49 15.01
C TYR A 127 0.99 -6.01 13.56
N LEU A 128 0.01 -5.14 13.27
CA LEU A 128 -0.16 -4.51 11.96
C LEU A 128 0.31 -3.06 12.02
N CYS A 129 1.48 -2.78 11.47
CA CYS A 129 2.06 -1.43 11.52
C CYS A 129 1.16 -0.36 10.89
N CYS A 130 0.38 -0.79 9.89
CA CYS A 130 0.03 0.09 8.78
C CYS A 130 -1.41 -0.10 8.31
N ASP A 131 -2.34 -0.36 9.23
CA ASP A 131 -3.76 -0.66 8.98
C ASP A 131 -4.04 -2.14 8.57
N ALA A 132 -5.30 -2.58 8.61
CA ALA A 132 -5.74 -3.96 8.34
C ALA A 132 -6.04 -4.18 6.86
N VAL A 133 -5.03 -3.94 6.02
CA VAL A 133 -5.16 -3.81 4.56
C VAL A 133 -4.77 -5.07 3.79
N ASN A 134 -5.22 -5.16 2.54
CA ASN A 134 -4.76 -6.15 1.57
C ASN A 134 -4.73 -5.54 0.16
N ARG A 135 -3.69 -5.86 -0.63
CA ARG A 135 -3.45 -5.28 -1.96
C ARG A 135 -3.99 -6.09 -3.13
N GLY A 136 -4.66 -7.21 -2.86
CA GLY A 136 -5.37 -7.99 -3.86
C GLY A 136 -4.96 -9.47 -3.88
N VAL A 137 -5.58 -10.19 -4.81
CA VAL A 137 -5.33 -11.61 -5.07
C VAL A 137 -4.43 -11.80 -6.29
N ALA A 138 -3.94 -13.02 -6.47
CA ALA A 138 -3.43 -13.51 -7.75
C ALA A 138 -4.35 -14.60 -8.32
N ALA A 139 -4.28 -14.86 -9.61
CA ALA A 139 -5.08 -15.91 -10.27
C ALA A 139 -4.20 -16.85 -11.10
N TRP A 140 -4.53 -18.14 -11.12
CA TRP A 140 -3.87 -19.16 -11.94
C TRP A 140 -4.76 -20.40 -12.10
N GLU A 141 -4.98 -20.85 -13.34
CA GLU A 141 -5.67 -22.12 -13.67
C GLU A 141 -6.89 -22.42 -12.78
N GLY A 142 -7.88 -21.51 -12.78
CA GLY A 142 -9.13 -21.68 -12.02
C GLY A 142 -9.05 -21.38 -10.53
N LYS A 143 -7.91 -20.89 -10.02
CA LYS A 143 -7.69 -20.63 -8.59
C LYS A 143 -7.31 -19.19 -8.32
N LEU A 144 -7.66 -18.71 -7.13
CA LEU A 144 -7.24 -17.42 -6.58
C LEU A 144 -6.34 -17.64 -5.38
N TYR A 145 -5.35 -16.77 -5.20
CA TYR A 145 -4.37 -16.85 -4.12
C TYR A 145 -4.36 -15.56 -3.32
N ILE A 146 -4.42 -15.69 -2.00
CA ILE A 146 -4.40 -14.56 -1.07
C ILE A 146 -3.43 -14.81 0.08
N GLY A 147 -2.62 -13.79 0.39
CA GLY A 147 -1.88 -13.70 1.64
C GLY A 147 -2.71 -12.99 2.71
N THR A 148 -2.77 -13.57 3.92
CA THR A 148 -3.58 -13.04 5.02
C THR A 148 -2.75 -12.27 6.04
N LEU A 149 -3.40 -11.34 6.76
CA LEU A 149 -2.76 -10.53 7.80
C LEU A 149 -2.15 -11.37 8.94
N ASP A 150 -2.61 -12.60 9.17
CA ASP A 150 -2.05 -13.54 10.15
C ASP A 150 -1.00 -14.50 9.56
N GLY A 151 -0.57 -14.29 8.31
CA GLY A 151 0.59 -14.95 7.73
C GLY A 151 0.30 -16.22 6.91
N ARG A 152 -0.97 -16.55 6.67
CA ARG A 152 -1.36 -17.67 5.80
C ARG A 152 -1.31 -17.28 4.34
N LEU A 153 -0.98 -18.24 3.49
CA LEU A 153 -1.24 -18.22 2.05
C LEU A 153 -2.36 -19.20 1.77
N ILE A 154 -3.40 -18.77 1.07
CA ILE A 154 -4.62 -19.55 0.85
C ILE A 154 -4.91 -19.59 -0.65
N ALA A 155 -5.19 -20.78 -1.17
CA ALA A 155 -5.76 -20.96 -2.49
C ALA A 155 -7.27 -21.21 -2.41
N LEU A 156 -8.02 -20.48 -3.22
CA LEU A 156 -9.46 -20.57 -3.36
C LEU A 156 -9.82 -21.01 -4.78
N ASP A 157 -10.88 -21.77 -4.91
CA ASP A 157 -11.54 -22.00 -6.20
C ASP A 157 -12.15 -20.68 -6.70
N ALA A 158 -11.84 -20.28 -7.94
CA ALA A 158 -12.28 -18.99 -8.48
C ALA A 158 -13.80 -18.94 -8.75
N GLU A 159 -14.45 -20.07 -8.99
CA GLU A 159 -15.87 -20.14 -9.32
C GLU A 159 -16.74 -19.92 -8.07
N ASN A 160 -16.33 -20.47 -6.94
CA ASN A 160 -17.18 -20.55 -5.75
C ASN A 160 -16.52 -20.10 -4.43
N GLY A 161 -15.24 -19.77 -4.44
CA GLY A 161 -14.51 -19.29 -3.26
C GLY A 161 -14.22 -20.36 -2.20
N THR A 162 -14.39 -21.65 -2.52
CA THR A 162 -14.03 -22.74 -1.59
C THR A 162 -12.52 -22.85 -1.43
N VAL A 163 -12.06 -23.15 -0.21
CA VAL A 163 -10.63 -23.34 0.08
C VAL A 163 -10.15 -24.65 -0.55
N ILE A 164 -9.10 -24.55 -1.35
CA ILE A 164 -8.39 -25.69 -1.94
C ILE A 164 -7.28 -26.15 -0.99
N TRP A 165 -6.44 -25.20 -0.55
CA TRP A 165 -5.39 -25.42 0.43
C TRP A 165 -5.09 -24.13 1.21
N GLU A 166 -4.49 -24.28 2.39
CA GLU A 166 -3.92 -23.18 3.18
C GLU A 166 -2.55 -23.58 3.77
N THR A 167 -1.61 -22.64 3.79
CA THR A 167 -0.25 -22.83 4.32
C THR A 167 0.13 -21.67 5.22
N MET A 168 0.61 -21.94 6.43
CA MET A 168 1.23 -20.91 7.27
C MET A 168 2.63 -20.59 6.76
N THR A 169 2.86 -19.33 6.37
CA THR A 169 4.14 -18.93 5.73
C THR A 169 5.16 -18.35 6.72
N VAL A 170 4.70 -18.01 7.92
CA VAL A 170 5.45 -17.29 8.96
C VAL A 170 5.53 -18.10 10.26
N ASP A 171 6.48 -17.72 11.11
CA ASP A 171 6.43 -18.06 12.52
C ASP A 171 5.33 -17.21 13.18
N ASP A 172 4.21 -17.83 13.53
CA ASP A 172 2.99 -17.17 13.99
C ASP A 172 3.10 -16.59 15.42
N LEU A 173 4.20 -16.93 16.11
CA LEU A 173 4.62 -16.35 17.38
C LEU A 173 5.33 -14.99 17.21
N LYS A 174 5.78 -14.66 15.99
CA LYS A 174 6.41 -13.38 15.66
C LYS A 174 5.40 -12.42 15.03
N ALA A 175 5.73 -11.13 15.06
CA ALA A 175 4.93 -10.05 14.52
C ALA A 175 5.00 -9.94 12.99
N TYR A 176 4.88 -11.06 12.27
CA TYR A 176 4.73 -11.06 10.82
C TYR A 176 3.28 -10.79 10.41
N SER A 177 3.11 -10.22 9.21
CA SER A 177 1.82 -10.09 8.53
C SER A 177 1.99 -10.16 7.01
N ILE A 178 0.91 -10.40 6.25
CA ILE A 178 0.92 -10.28 4.79
C ILE A 178 -0.13 -9.27 4.35
N THR A 179 0.32 -8.25 3.61
CA THR A 179 -0.53 -7.17 3.07
C THR A 179 -0.47 -7.08 1.55
N GLY A 180 0.67 -7.45 0.94
CA GLY A 180 0.87 -7.43 -0.51
C GLY A 180 0.09 -8.51 -1.26
N ALA A 181 -0.11 -8.28 -2.55
CA ALA A 181 -0.73 -9.26 -3.45
C ALA A 181 0.33 -10.28 -3.94
N PRO A 182 0.04 -11.60 -3.92
CA PRO A 182 0.93 -12.60 -4.51
C PRO A 182 1.14 -12.38 -6.01
N ARG A 183 2.22 -12.92 -6.57
CA ARG A 183 2.43 -13.07 -8.03
C ARG A 183 2.53 -14.55 -8.37
N ILE A 184 2.04 -14.95 -9.54
CA ILE A 184 2.18 -16.32 -10.03
C ILE A 184 3.18 -16.35 -11.20
N ILE A 185 4.26 -17.09 -11.05
CA ILE A 185 5.29 -17.24 -12.08
C ILE A 185 5.54 -18.73 -12.29
N LYS A 186 5.30 -19.22 -13.51
CA LYS A 186 5.57 -20.62 -13.90
C LYS A 186 4.97 -21.64 -12.91
N GLY A 187 3.69 -21.45 -12.57
CA GLY A 187 2.97 -22.30 -11.61
C GLY A 187 3.44 -22.19 -10.15
N LYS A 188 4.07 -21.07 -9.76
CA LYS A 188 4.54 -20.84 -8.38
C LYS A 188 3.95 -19.57 -7.82
N VAL A 189 3.34 -19.67 -6.64
CA VAL A 189 2.84 -18.53 -5.87
C VAL A 189 3.98 -17.89 -5.11
N ILE A 190 4.35 -16.68 -5.50
CA ILE A 190 5.40 -15.89 -4.87
C ILE A 190 4.76 -14.92 -3.88
N ILE A 191 5.19 -14.96 -2.62
CA ILE A 191 4.70 -14.05 -1.58
C ILE A 191 5.79 -13.79 -0.53
N GLY A 192 5.83 -12.56 -0.03
CA GLY A 192 6.65 -12.16 1.11
C GLY A 192 5.80 -11.85 2.35
N ASN A 193 6.27 -10.93 3.18
CA ASN A 193 5.64 -10.54 4.45
C ASN A 193 6.07 -9.13 4.85
N GLY A 194 5.38 -8.55 5.83
CA GLY A 194 5.74 -7.34 6.57
C GLY A 194 6.02 -7.64 8.05
N GLY A 195 6.43 -6.60 8.79
CA GLY A 195 6.72 -6.69 10.23
C GLY A 195 8.06 -6.07 10.66
N ALA A 196 8.78 -5.37 9.77
CA ALA A 196 10.10 -4.80 10.09
C ALA A 196 10.04 -3.81 11.27
N GLU A 197 8.91 -3.14 11.46
CA GLU A 197 8.66 -2.21 12.57
C GLU A 197 8.68 -2.90 13.94
N TYR A 198 8.40 -4.21 13.99
CA TYR A 198 8.37 -5.00 15.22
C TYR A 198 9.66 -5.81 15.45
N GLY A 199 10.46 -6.02 14.41
CA GLY A 199 11.67 -6.83 14.50
C GLY A 199 11.50 -8.25 14.00
N VAL A 200 11.46 -8.39 12.68
CA VAL A 200 11.39 -9.69 12.00
C VAL A 200 12.46 -9.81 10.91
N ARG A 201 12.78 -11.05 10.52
CA ARG A 201 13.73 -11.34 9.44
C ARG A 201 12.99 -11.45 8.12
N GLY A 202 13.29 -10.57 7.17
CA GLY A 202 12.63 -10.54 5.86
C GLY A 202 12.96 -11.76 5.00
N TYR A 203 11.97 -12.19 4.22
CA TYR A 203 12.12 -13.22 3.19
C TYR A 203 10.99 -13.13 2.15
N VAL A 204 11.21 -13.80 1.02
CA VAL A 204 10.18 -14.14 0.02
C VAL A 204 10.21 -15.65 -0.21
N SER A 205 9.07 -16.24 -0.54
CA SER A 205 8.96 -17.69 -0.78
C SER A 205 8.10 -17.99 -2.01
N ALA A 206 8.38 -19.12 -2.64
CA ALA A 206 7.57 -19.70 -3.70
C ALA A 206 6.87 -20.96 -3.20
N TYR A 207 5.59 -21.09 -3.54
CA TYR A 207 4.77 -22.25 -3.21
C TYR A 207 4.19 -22.85 -4.49
N ASP A 208 4.02 -24.17 -4.53
CA ASP A 208 3.31 -24.83 -5.62
C ASP A 208 1.84 -24.41 -5.65
N VAL A 209 1.34 -24.08 -6.84
CA VAL A 209 -0.05 -23.61 -7.05
C VAL A 209 -1.11 -24.66 -6.69
N ASN A 210 -0.79 -25.95 -6.78
CA ASN A 210 -1.74 -27.04 -6.58
C ASN A 210 -1.73 -27.57 -5.15
N SER A 211 -0.55 -27.71 -4.54
CA SER A 211 -0.42 -28.31 -3.20
C SER A 211 -0.24 -27.29 -2.08
N GLY A 212 0.23 -26.07 -2.37
CA GLY A 212 0.63 -25.11 -1.35
C GLY A 212 1.95 -25.45 -0.65
N GLU A 213 2.70 -26.44 -1.14
CA GLU A 213 4.02 -26.81 -0.60
C GLU A 213 5.06 -25.75 -0.97
N MET A 214 5.91 -25.40 -0.01
CA MET A 214 7.01 -24.45 -0.24
C MET A 214 8.09 -25.09 -1.12
N ILE A 215 8.37 -24.46 -2.26
CA ILE A 215 9.39 -24.88 -3.22
C ILE A 215 10.76 -24.31 -2.82
N TRP A 216 10.81 -23.01 -2.55
CA TRP A 216 12.03 -22.32 -2.13
C TRP A 216 11.72 -21.10 -1.27
N ARG A 217 12.73 -20.66 -0.51
CA ARG A 217 12.72 -19.41 0.27
C ARG A 217 14.03 -18.67 0.09
N PHE A 218 13.94 -17.36 -0.15
CA PHE A 218 15.08 -16.45 -0.14
C PHE A 218 14.94 -15.48 1.03
N TYR A 219 15.84 -15.58 2.01
CA TYR A 219 15.97 -14.57 3.06
C TYR A 219 16.65 -13.32 2.50
N THR A 220 16.22 -12.15 2.93
CA THR A 220 16.77 -10.87 2.46
C THR A 220 17.87 -10.32 3.36
N VAL A 221 17.99 -10.82 4.59
CA VAL A 221 19.03 -10.42 5.54
C VAL A 221 19.64 -11.65 6.23
N PRO A 222 20.93 -11.61 6.59
CA PRO A 222 21.63 -12.76 7.19
C PRO A 222 21.11 -13.07 8.60
N GLY A 223 21.03 -14.35 8.92
CA GLY A 223 20.68 -14.86 10.25
C GLY A 223 21.86 -14.82 11.22
N ASN A 224 21.79 -15.64 12.27
CA ASN A 224 22.88 -15.83 13.20
C ASN A 224 24.09 -16.48 12.49
N PRO A 225 25.27 -15.83 12.43
CA PRO A 225 26.44 -16.38 11.76
C PRO A 225 26.91 -17.74 12.31
N GLU A 226 26.61 -18.04 13.59
CA GLU A 226 26.98 -19.32 14.21
C GLU A 226 26.20 -20.52 13.66
N ASP A 227 24.98 -20.29 13.13
CA ASP A 227 24.13 -21.34 12.55
C ASP A 227 24.51 -21.67 11.09
N GLY A 228 25.42 -20.88 10.49
CA GLY A 228 25.72 -20.90 9.07
C GLY A 228 24.72 -20.09 8.24
N PHE A 229 24.88 -20.12 6.92
CA PHE A 229 24.06 -19.34 5.98
C PHE A 229 23.34 -20.25 4.99
N GLU A 230 22.11 -19.89 4.63
CA GLU A 230 21.24 -20.70 3.76
C GLU A 230 21.77 -20.78 2.31
N ASN A 231 22.55 -19.78 1.88
CA ASN A 231 23.15 -19.69 0.56
C ASN A 231 24.33 -18.69 0.55
N ASP A 232 25.06 -18.63 -0.57
CA ASP A 232 26.21 -17.73 -0.74
C ASP A 232 25.81 -16.24 -0.69
N ALA A 233 24.59 -15.89 -1.10
CA ALA A 233 24.10 -14.52 -1.01
C ALA A 233 23.96 -14.05 0.45
N MET A 234 23.48 -14.92 1.36
CA MET A 234 23.42 -14.63 2.80
C MET A 234 24.79 -14.55 3.45
N LYS A 235 25.74 -15.38 2.99
CA LYS A 235 27.14 -15.28 3.41
C LYS A 235 27.77 -13.94 2.99
N MET A 236 27.59 -13.54 1.73
CA MET A 236 28.03 -12.24 1.22
C MET A 236 27.35 -11.10 1.98
N ALA A 237 26.04 -11.19 2.20
CA ALA A 237 25.30 -10.17 2.93
C ALA A 237 25.85 -9.99 4.35
N ALA A 238 26.15 -11.08 5.07
CA ALA A 238 26.68 -11.04 6.44
C ALA A 238 27.97 -10.22 6.61
N GLU A 239 28.83 -10.12 5.58
CA GLU A 239 30.05 -9.29 5.62
C GLU A 239 29.73 -7.78 5.77
N THR A 240 28.50 -7.39 5.46
CA THR A 240 28.00 -6.01 5.52
C THR A 240 27.26 -5.68 6.82
N TRP A 241 27.22 -6.58 7.80
CA TRP A 241 26.59 -6.38 9.12
C TRP A 241 27.62 -6.53 10.24
N LYS A 242 27.71 -5.54 11.15
CA LYS A 242 28.84 -5.45 12.10
C LYS A 242 28.45 -4.87 13.46
N GLY A 243 29.06 -5.42 14.52
CA GLY A 243 29.07 -4.83 15.86
C GLY A 243 27.80 -5.06 16.70
N SER A 244 26.87 -5.90 16.26
CA SER A 244 25.65 -6.24 17.01
C SER A 244 25.23 -7.70 16.80
N GLU A 245 24.27 -8.16 17.59
CA GLU A 245 23.54 -9.41 17.35
C GLU A 245 22.25 -9.13 16.56
N TRP A 246 22.36 -8.54 15.36
CA TRP A 246 21.20 -8.07 14.58
C TRP A 246 20.12 -9.14 14.35
N TRP A 247 20.51 -10.41 14.29
CA TRP A 247 19.61 -11.55 14.13
C TRP A 247 18.63 -11.72 15.30
N LYS A 248 18.95 -11.20 16.49
CA LYS A 248 18.03 -11.16 17.63
C LYS A 248 16.89 -10.16 17.43
N TYR A 249 17.16 -9.07 16.72
CA TYR A 249 16.14 -8.09 16.34
C TYR A 249 15.40 -8.47 15.05
N GLY A 250 15.87 -9.51 14.34
CA GLY A 250 15.37 -9.92 13.03
C GLY A 250 16.06 -9.24 11.84
N GLY A 251 16.55 -8.01 11.98
CA GLY A 251 17.31 -7.30 10.95
C GLY A 251 16.46 -6.57 9.88
N GLY A 252 15.19 -6.93 9.70
CA GLY A 252 14.28 -6.28 8.75
C GLY A 252 14.37 -6.85 7.33
N GLY A 253 14.27 -5.99 6.31
CA GLY A 253 14.36 -6.37 4.89
C GLY A 253 13.11 -7.06 4.35
N THR A 254 11.96 -6.89 4.98
CA THR A 254 10.68 -7.55 4.62
C THR A 254 10.22 -7.23 3.18
N VAL A 255 9.71 -8.22 2.47
CA VAL A 255 9.24 -8.12 1.06
C VAL A 255 7.72 -8.00 1.05
N TRP A 256 7.19 -6.83 1.42
CA TRP A 256 5.78 -6.68 1.78
C TRP A 256 4.85 -6.23 0.64
N ASP A 257 5.39 -5.90 -0.54
CA ASP A 257 4.60 -5.36 -1.65
C ASP A 257 5.08 -5.79 -3.04
N SER A 258 5.92 -4.98 -3.69
CA SER A 258 6.08 -5.07 -5.15
C SER A 258 7.06 -6.16 -5.60
N MET A 259 6.67 -6.83 -6.68
CA MET A 259 7.44 -7.82 -7.41
C MET A 259 7.14 -7.66 -8.90
N ALA A 260 8.12 -7.92 -9.77
CA ALA A 260 7.95 -7.91 -11.23
C ALA A 260 8.65 -9.12 -11.85
N TYR A 261 8.28 -9.50 -13.08
CA TYR A 261 8.86 -10.65 -13.77
C TYR A 261 9.18 -10.33 -15.23
N ASP A 262 10.36 -10.76 -15.69
CA ASP A 262 10.71 -10.77 -17.11
C ASP A 262 10.78 -12.22 -17.61
N PRO A 263 9.81 -12.68 -18.42
CA PRO A 263 9.82 -14.01 -19.01
C PRO A 263 10.98 -14.28 -19.97
N GLU A 264 11.51 -13.27 -20.66
CA GLU A 264 12.62 -13.42 -21.62
C GLU A 264 13.95 -13.68 -20.90
N LEU A 265 14.16 -13.01 -19.76
CA LEU A 265 15.37 -13.16 -18.94
C LEU A 265 15.25 -14.27 -17.90
N ASP A 266 14.03 -14.75 -17.67
CA ASP A 266 13.64 -15.65 -16.58
C ASP A 266 14.17 -15.13 -15.23
N LEU A 267 13.80 -13.89 -14.91
CA LEU A 267 14.19 -13.17 -13.70
C LEU A 267 12.96 -12.61 -12.97
N LEU A 268 12.83 -12.98 -11.70
CA LEU A 268 11.93 -12.37 -10.73
C LEU A 268 12.67 -11.22 -10.04
N TYR A 269 12.07 -10.03 -10.02
CA TYR A 269 12.58 -8.87 -9.30
C TYR A 269 11.73 -8.66 -8.05
N ILE A 270 12.37 -8.53 -6.89
CA ILE A 270 11.73 -8.20 -5.62
C ILE A 270 12.26 -6.87 -5.09
N GLY A 271 11.39 -6.14 -4.40
CA GLY A 271 11.77 -5.00 -3.59
C GLY A 271 11.88 -5.39 -2.11
N THR A 272 12.94 -4.97 -1.41
CA THR A 272 13.16 -5.29 0.01
C THR A 272 12.93 -4.07 0.92
N GLY A 273 12.48 -4.34 2.14
CA GLY A 273 12.11 -3.33 3.11
C GLY A 273 13.28 -2.66 3.84
N ASN A 274 12.92 -1.81 4.78
CA ASN A 274 13.77 -1.12 5.75
C ASN A 274 14.44 -2.07 6.75
N GLY A 275 15.44 -1.57 7.47
CA GLY A 275 16.13 -2.34 8.51
C GLY A 275 15.37 -2.38 9.84
N SER A 276 15.65 -3.40 10.66
CA SER A 276 15.08 -3.52 12.01
C SER A 276 16.14 -3.74 13.09
N PRO A 277 16.21 -2.89 14.14
CA PRO A 277 15.45 -1.63 14.29
C PRO A 277 15.81 -0.62 13.18
N TRP A 278 15.02 0.43 12.97
CA TRP A 278 15.30 1.44 11.94
C TRP A 278 16.66 2.10 12.13
N ASN A 279 16.99 2.43 13.38
CA ASN A 279 18.25 3.06 13.72
C ASN A 279 19.46 2.15 13.43
N TYR A 280 20.23 2.52 12.41
CA TYR A 280 21.38 1.75 11.94
C TYR A 280 22.50 1.66 12.99
N LYS A 281 22.63 2.63 13.91
CA LYS A 281 23.64 2.60 14.98
C LYS A 281 23.31 1.61 16.09
N ILE A 282 22.03 1.24 16.24
CA ILE A 282 21.65 0.12 17.11
C ILE A 282 21.78 -1.20 16.33
N ARG A 283 21.27 -1.22 15.09
CA ARG A 283 21.21 -2.42 14.27
C ARG A 283 22.59 -2.91 13.82
N SER A 284 23.54 -2.02 13.53
CA SER A 284 24.89 -2.33 13.01
C SER A 284 25.87 -1.19 13.37
N PRO A 285 26.26 -1.07 14.66
CA PRO A 285 26.98 0.10 15.19
C PRO A 285 28.33 0.37 14.51
N GLU A 286 29.01 -0.69 14.08
CA GLU A 286 30.30 -0.61 13.39
C GLU A 286 30.16 -0.30 11.88
N GLY A 287 28.94 -0.03 11.42
CA GLY A 287 28.61 0.33 10.04
C GLY A 287 28.34 -0.88 9.15
N GLY A 288 28.53 -0.67 7.85
CA GLY A 288 28.18 -1.64 6.81
C GLY A 288 26.94 -1.22 6.03
N ASP A 289 26.76 -1.84 4.86
CA ASP A 289 25.67 -1.56 3.95
C ASP A 289 24.36 -2.25 4.37
N ASN A 290 24.43 -3.27 5.25
CA ASN A 290 23.30 -4.05 5.73
C ASN A 290 22.51 -4.72 4.60
N LEU A 291 23.20 -5.40 3.68
CA LEU A 291 22.54 -6.09 2.57
C LEU A 291 21.56 -7.17 3.08
N PHE A 292 20.40 -7.36 2.45
CA PHE A 292 19.82 -6.63 1.31
C PHE A 292 18.71 -5.68 1.77
N VAL A 293 18.88 -4.93 2.87
CA VAL A 293 17.93 -3.87 3.26
C VAL A 293 17.84 -2.80 2.15
N SER A 294 16.64 -2.27 1.89
CA SER A 294 16.36 -1.23 0.89
C SER A 294 17.01 -1.49 -0.47
N SER A 295 16.71 -2.65 -1.05
CA SER A 295 17.34 -3.14 -2.28
C SER A 295 16.30 -3.64 -3.28
N ILE A 296 16.67 -3.57 -4.56
CA ILE A 296 16.08 -4.36 -5.64
C ILE A 296 16.94 -5.61 -5.77
N VAL A 297 16.34 -6.79 -5.75
CA VAL A 297 17.04 -8.07 -5.89
C VAL A 297 16.43 -8.86 -7.03
N ALA A 298 17.27 -9.37 -7.93
CA ALA A 298 16.87 -10.28 -8.99
C ALA A 298 17.16 -11.73 -8.58
N LEU A 299 16.16 -12.58 -8.74
CA LEU A 299 16.19 -14.00 -8.39
C LEU A 299 15.80 -14.86 -9.60
N LYS A 300 16.29 -16.10 -9.64
CA LYS A 300 15.73 -17.12 -10.52
C LYS A 300 14.37 -17.59 -9.98
N PRO A 301 13.28 -17.50 -10.75
CA PRO A 301 11.94 -17.81 -10.25
C PRO A 301 11.75 -19.29 -9.90
N ASP A 302 12.50 -20.20 -10.53
CA ASP A 302 12.37 -21.63 -10.29
C ASP A 302 13.05 -22.10 -9.00
N SER A 303 14.11 -21.43 -8.56
CA SER A 303 14.96 -21.87 -7.44
C SER A 303 15.09 -20.86 -6.30
N GLY A 304 14.74 -19.59 -6.52
CA GLY A 304 15.03 -18.50 -5.58
C GLY A 304 16.52 -18.12 -5.54
N GLU A 305 17.33 -18.62 -6.47
CA GLU A 305 18.75 -18.33 -6.55
C GLU A 305 19.00 -16.84 -6.84
N TYR A 306 19.88 -16.23 -6.07
CA TYR A 306 20.30 -14.84 -6.25
C TYR A 306 21.06 -14.65 -7.57
N VAL A 307 20.75 -13.58 -8.31
CA VAL A 307 21.42 -13.20 -9.55
C VAL A 307 22.18 -11.88 -9.40
N TRP A 308 21.47 -10.80 -9.08
CA TRP A 308 22.06 -9.47 -8.87
C TRP A 308 21.21 -8.66 -7.87
N HIS A 309 21.77 -7.58 -7.33
CA HIS A 309 21.00 -6.58 -6.59
C HIS A 309 21.48 -5.15 -6.88
N TYR A 310 20.62 -4.19 -6.60
CA TYR A 310 20.97 -2.77 -6.49
C TYR A 310 20.38 -2.22 -5.19
N GLN A 311 21.21 -1.65 -4.32
CA GLN A 311 20.77 -1.12 -3.03
C GLN A 311 20.49 0.38 -3.12
N THR A 312 19.22 0.77 -2.97
CA THR A 312 18.78 2.17 -3.11
C THR A 312 19.18 3.02 -1.91
N THR A 313 19.27 2.42 -0.72
CA THR A 313 19.66 3.12 0.52
C THR A 313 20.59 2.26 1.37
N PRO A 314 21.91 2.26 1.07
CA PRO A 314 22.90 1.56 1.88
C PRO A 314 22.93 2.04 3.33
N GLY A 315 22.86 1.10 4.28
CA GLY A 315 22.72 1.42 5.70
C GLY A 315 21.51 2.32 5.98
N ASP A 316 20.32 1.89 5.52
CA ASP A 316 19.05 2.57 5.79
C ASP A 316 18.91 2.92 7.27
N ASN A 317 18.41 4.13 7.54
CA ASN A 317 18.28 4.69 8.87
C ASN A 317 16.93 5.41 9.07
N TRP A 318 16.03 5.38 8.08
CA TRP A 318 14.89 6.31 8.01
C TRP A 318 13.57 5.64 7.64
N ASP A 319 13.49 4.31 7.75
CA ASP A 319 12.39 3.53 7.19
C ASP A 319 12.28 3.71 5.67
N TYR A 320 13.41 3.73 4.97
CA TYR A 320 13.41 3.72 3.52
C TYR A 320 13.39 2.29 3.01
N THR A 321 12.21 1.89 2.57
CA THR A 321 11.99 0.65 1.83
C THR A 321 12.33 0.84 0.35
N ALA A 322 12.63 -0.26 -0.33
CA ALA A 322 12.63 -0.38 -1.79
C ALA A 322 11.56 -1.38 -2.28
N THR A 323 10.48 -1.52 -1.51
CA THR A 323 9.31 -2.39 -1.81
C THR A 323 8.29 -1.72 -2.71
N GLN A 324 8.52 -0.47 -3.11
CA GLN A 324 7.65 0.31 -3.98
C GLN A 324 7.60 -0.30 -5.38
N HIS A 325 6.54 0.07 -6.11
CA HIS A 325 6.24 -0.45 -7.45
C HIS A 325 7.45 -0.52 -8.37
N ILE A 326 7.68 -1.69 -8.96
CA ILE A 326 8.76 -1.98 -9.89
C ILE A 326 8.17 -2.10 -11.29
N ILE A 327 8.52 -1.19 -12.20
CA ILE A 327 8.07 -1.23 -13.59
C ILE A 327 9.19 -1.70 -14.50
N LEU A 328 8.90 -2.66 -15.38
CA LEU A 328 9.82 -3.08 -16.43
C LEU A 328 9.44 -2.42 -17.75
N ALA A 329 10.40 -1.85 -18.45
CA ALA A 329 10.18 -1.21 -19.75
C ALA A 329 11.41 -1.33 -20.66
N ASP A 330 11.19 -1.26 -21.96
CA ASP A 330 12.26 -1.12 -22.94
C ASP A 330 12.22 0.34 -23.40
N ILE A 331 13.28 1.11 -23.08
CA ILE A 331 13.36 2.55 -23.36
C ILE A 331 14.64 2.89 -24.10
N THR A 332 14.63 3.93 -24.93
CA THR A 332 15.81 4.38 -25.65
C THR A 332 16.60 5.39 -24.82
N ILE A 333 17.85 5.05 -24.48
CA ILE A 333 18.81 5.90 -23.78
C ILE A 333 20.03 6.05 -24.69
N ASP A 334 20.44 7.29 -24.97
CA ASP A 334 21.59 7.61 -25.83
C ASP A 334 21.56 6.94 -27.22
N GLY A 335 20.36 6.71 -27.76
CA GLY A 335 20.14 6.08 -29.06
C GLY A 335 20.11 4.55 -29.05
N GLU A 336 20.31 3.92 -27.89
CA GLU A 336 20.24 2.47 -27.71
C GLU A 336 19.00 2.07 -26.92
N THR A 337 18.29 1.02 -27.35
CA THR A 337 17.18 0.45 -26.58
C THR A 337 17.73 -0.36 -25.42
N ARG A 338 17.41 0.06 -24.19
CA ARG A 338 17.81 -0.59 -22.95
C ARG A 338 16.61 -1.28 -22.31
N LYS A 339 16.85 -2.50 -21.83
CA LYS A 339 15.90 -3.27 -21.01
C LYS A 339 16.02 -2.79 -19.56
N VAL A 340 15.13 -1.89 -19.13
CA VAL A 340 15.23 -1.24 -17.82
C VAL A 340 14.20 -1.74 -16.82
N LEU A 341 14.55 -1.56 -15.55
CA LEU A 341 13.70 -1.55 -14.38
C LEU A 341 13.65 -0.12 -13.84
N MET A 342 12.46 0.36 -13.53
CA MET A 342 12.22 1.69 -12.97
C MET A 342 11.57 1.59 -11.60
N GLN A 343 12.07 2.37 -10.63
CA GLN A 343 11.48 2.43 -9.28
C GLN A 343 11.57 3.83 -8.68
N ALA A 344 10.50 4.25 -8.02
CA ALA A 344 10.46 5.44 -7.15
C ALA A 344 10.27 5.02 -5.68
N PRO A 345 11.32 4.54 -4.98
CA PRO A 345 11.22 4.13 -3.57
C PRO A 345 10.96 5.31 -2.62
N LYS A 346 10.73 4.99 -1.34
CA LYS A 346 10.46 5.98 -0.28
C LYS A 346 11.52 7.09 -0.20
N ASN A 347 12.78 6.78 -0.51
CA ASN A 347 13.91 7.68 -0.30
C ASN A 347 13.91 8.96 -1.16
N GLY A 348 13.03 9.05 -2.17
CA GLY A 348 12.82 10.26 -2.97
C GLY A 348 13.62 10.37 -4.26
N PHE A 349 14.41 9.35 -4.63
CA PHE A 349 15.09 9.23 -5.93
C PHE A 349 14.33 8.32 -6.88
N PHE A 350 14.34 8.64 -8.18
CA PHE A 350 13.76 7.82 -9.23
C PHE A 350 14.88 7.05 -9.92
N TYR A 351 14.90 5.74 -9.81
CA TYR A 351 15.98 4.90 -10.32
C TYR A 351 15.61 4.31 -11.68
N VAL A 352 16.58 4.32 -12.60
CA VAL A 352 16.57 3.51 -13.83
C VAL A 352 17.78 2.59 -13.79
N ILE A 353 17.53 1.29 -13.88
CA ILE A 353 18.52 0.21 -13.70
C ILE A 353 18.38 -0.73 -14.89
N ASP A 354 19.49 -1.21 -15.44
CA ASP A 354 19.46 -2.28 -16.45
C ASP A 354 19.01 -3.58 -15.77
N ARG A 355 17.84 -4.10 -16.18
CA ARG A 355 17.23 -5.24 -15.50
C ARG A 355 17.93 -6.57 -15.83
N THR A 356 18.81 -6.59 -16.84
CA THR A 356 19.54 -7.80 -17.23
C THR A 356 20.64 -8.15 -16.25
N ASN A 357 21.23 -7.15 -15.58
CA ASN A 357 22.46 -7.32 -14.80
C ASN A 357 22.53 -6.44 -13.53
N GLY A 358 21.58 -5.54 -13.29
CA GLY A 358 21.55 -4.65 -12.13
C GLY A 358 22.41 -3.39 -12.27
N GLU A 359 22.92 -3.09 -13.47
CA GLU A 359 23.73 -1.89 -13.73
C GLU A 359 22.91 -0.62 -13.46
N PHE A 360 23.46 0.27 -12.64
CA PHE A 360 22.91 1.60 -12.40
C PHE A 360 23.02 2.45 -13.67
N LEU A 361 21.89 3.01 -14.15
CA LEU A 361 21.89 3.89 -15.32
C LEU A 361 21.71 5.35 -14.94
N SER A 362 20.72 5.66 -14.10
CA SER A 362 20.51 7.03 -13.60
C SER A 362 19.64 7.06 -12.35
N ALA A 363 19.78 8.14 -11.57
CA ALA A 363 18.82 8.51 -10.54
C ALA A 363 18.85 10.00 -10.22
N GLU A 364 17.67 10.62 -10.23
CA GLU A 364 17.45 12.00 -9.78
C GLU A 364 16.31 12.06 -8.77
N ASN A 365 16.31 13.10 -7.92
CA ASN A 365 15.27 13.25 -6.90
C ASN A 365 13.94 13.68 -7.54
N TYR A 366 12.88 12.86 -7.39
CA TYR A 366 11.55 13.21 -7.89
C TYR A 366 10.74 14.06 -6.89
N VAL A 367 11.18 14.14 -5.63
CA VAL A 367 10.64 15.00 -4.56
C VAL A 367 11.79 15.78 -3.89
N LYS A 368 11.45 16.63 -2.92
CA LYS A 368 12.45 17.21 -2.02
C LYS A 368 13.14 16.08 -1.22
N VAL A 369 14.46 16.10 -1.21
CA VAL A 369 15.33 15.17 -0.47
C VAL A 369 16.33 15.98 0.36
N THR A 370 16.54 15.59 1.62
CA THR A 370 17.56 16.18 2.50
C THR A 370 18.57 15.16 3.03
N TRP A 371 18.21 13.87 3.12
CA TRP A 371 19.12 12.86 3.66
C TRP A 371 20.35 12.59 2.76
N ALA A 372 20.23 12.86 1.46
CA ALA A 372 21.31 12.78 0.47
C ALA A 372 21.25 13.99 -0.48
N SER A 373 22.39 14.41 -1.02
CA SER A 373 22.47 15.52 -1.98
C SER A 373 22.35 15.08 -3.45
N GLY A 374 22.38 13.78 -3.71
CA GLY A 374 22.34 13.17 -5.04
C GLY A 374 22.72 11.70 -4.99
N VAL A 375 22.73 11.04 -6.15
CA VAL A 375 23.32 9.71 -6.34
C VAL A 375 24.57 9.88 -7.21
N ASP A 376 25.69 9.35 -6.74
CA ASP A 376 26.96 9.41 -7.46
C ASP A 376 26.87 8.59 -8.76
N SER A 377 27.16 9.22 -9.89
CA SER A 377 26.96 8.61 -11.21
C SER A 377 27.94 7.49 -11.55
N GLU A 378 29.09 7.42 -10.88
CA GLU A 378 30.11 6.40 -11.13
C GLU A 378 29.85 5.14 -10.29
N THR A 379 29.47 5.33 -9.03
CA THR A 379 29.28 4.25 -8.07
C THR A 379 27.81 3.82 -7.93
N GLY A 380 26.87 4.65 -8.37
CA GLY A 380 25.43 4.46 -8.15
C GLY A 380 25.02 4.61 -6.69
N ARG A 381 25.86 5.21 -5.82
CA ARG A 381 25.62 5.30 -4.38
C ARG A 381 25.13 6.68 -3.96
N PRO A 382 24.15 6.78 -3.04
CA PRO A 382 23.70 8.06 -2.50
C PRO A 382 24.80 8.83 -1.73
N LEU A 383 24.88 10.12 -1.97
CA LEU A 383 25.77 11.05 -1.27
C LEU A 383 25.07 11.57 0.00
N LYS A 384 25.19 10.84 1.11
CA LYS A 384 24.55 11.18 2.40
C LYS A 384 24.96 12.57 2.90
N THR A 385 24.05 13.28 3.57
CA THR A 385 24.30 14.59 4.19
C THR A 385 24.09 14.56 5.71
N ASP A 386 24.64 15.56 6.39
CA ASP A 386 24.44 15.78 7.83
C ASP A 386 22.98 16.12 8.21
N LEU A 387 22.10 16.39 7.24
CA LEU A 387 20.68 16.62 7.50
C LEU A 387 19.91 15.31 7.68
N GLY A 388 20.45 14.17 7.24
CA GLY A 388 19.89 12.84 7.49
C GLY A 388 20.44 12.17 8.75
N ASP A 389 21.61 12.58 9.25
CA ASP A 389 22.26 11.94 10.40
C ASP A 389 21.74 12.50 11.74
N TYR A 390 20.84 11.75 12.39
CA TYR A 390 20.22 12.15 13.66
C TYR A 390 20.89 11.53 14.90
N GLU A 391 22.12 10.99 14.77
CA GLU A 391 22.77 10.28 15.89
C GLU A 391 23.02 11.16 17.12
N THR A 392 23.34 12.44 16.92
CA THR A 392 23.69 13.35 18.02
C THR A 392 22.71 14.50 18.22
N SER A 393 21.68 14.64 17.37
CA SER A 393 20.76 15.77 17.42
C SER A 393 19.50 15.50 16.61
N PHE A 394 18.40 16.16 16.99
CA PHE A 394 17.17 16.24 16.20
C PHE A 394 17.43 16.61 14.73
N LYS A 395 16.79 15.89 13.80
CA LYS A 395 16.76 16.22 12.38
C LYS A 395 15.35 16.19 11.83
N LEU A 396 15.06 17.14 10.94
CA LEU A 396 13.85 17.12 10.12
C LEU A 396 14.21 16.59 8.73
N VAL A 397 13.85 15.34 8.45
CA VAL A 397 14.32 14.64 7.24
C VAL A 397 13.22 14.61 6.18
N PHE A 398 13.60 14.91 4.94
CA PHE A 398 12.80 14.73 3.74
C PHE A 398 13.46 13.67 2.82
N PRO A 399 12.69 12.72 2.28
CA PRO A 399 11.37 12.33 2.75
C PRO A 399 11.39 11.85 4.22
N GLY A 400 10.23 11.76 4.88
CA GLY A 400 10.12 11.06 6.17
C GLY A 400 9.96 9.54 5.97
N ALA A 401 9.67 8.80 7.05
CA ALA A 401 9.38 7.35 7.01
C ALA A 401 8.23 6.95 6.06
N LEU A 402 7.28 7.86 5.83
CA LEU A 402 6.19 7.64 4.86
C LEU A 402 6.64 7.76 3.40
N GLY A 403 7.85 8.27 3.15
CA GLY A 403 8.51 8.33 1.86
C GLY A 403 7.97 9.42 0.92
N GLY A 404 8.73 9.67 -0.16
CA GLY A 404 8.30 10.51 -1.28
C GLY A 404 7.25 9.84 -2.18
N HIS A 405 7.20 8.51 -2.11
CA HIS A 405 6.25 7.62 -2.74
C HIS A 405 6.21 6.35 -1.88
N ASN A 406 5.03 5.78 -1.71
CA ASN A 406 4.82 4.59 -0.88
C ASN A 406 4.23 3.46 -1.75
N TRP A 407 3.42 2.57 -1.19
CA TRP A 407 2.89 1.40 -1.90
C TRP A 407 1.95 1.73 -3.07
N MET A 408 1.34 2.92 -3.11
CA MET A 408 0.36 3.28 -4.14
C MET A 408 0.98 3.14 -5.53
N PRO A 409 0.45 2.27 -6.41
CA PRO A 409 1.13 1.97 -7.65
C PRO A 409 1.31 3.18 -8.56
N MET A 410 2.52 3.38 -9.10
CA MET A 410 2.74 4.23 -10.29
C MET A 410 2.31 3.52 -11.58
N SER A 411 2.27 4.22 -12.72
CA SER A 411 2.08 3.60 -14.04
C SER A 411 3.02 4.20 -15.08
N TYR A 412 3.32 3.46 -16.15
CA TYR A 412 4.16 3.90 -17.27
C TYR A 412 3.38 3.82 -18.57
N SER A 413 3.32 4.90 -19.34
CA SER A 413 2.74 4.88 -20.70
C SER A 413 3.84 4.82 -21.76
N PRO A 414 3.93 3.74 -22.55
CA PRO A 414 4.84 3.65 -23.68
C PRO A 414 4.61 4.73 -24.76
N GLU A 415 3.38 5.27 -24.84
CA GLU A 415 3.02 6.28 -25.83
C GLU A 415 3.56 7.68 -25.50
N THR A 416 3.58 8.03 -24.22
CA THR A 416 4.12 9.32 -23.75
C THR A 416 5.59 9.20 -23.33
N GLY A 417 6.05 7.98 -23.02
CA GLY A 417 7.34 7.72 -22.40
C GLY A 417 7.41 8.16 -20.94
N LEU A 418 6.27 8.49 -20.30
CA LEU A 418 6.23 9.05 -18.96
C LEU A 418 5.80 8.03 -17.91
N VAL A 419 6.37 8.19 -16.71
CA VAL A 419 5.96 7.50 -15.49
C VAL A 419 5.13 8.44 -14.63
N TYR A 420 3.94 8.01 -14.26
CA TYR A 420 3.02 8.79 -13.43
C TYR A 420 3.10 8.32 -11.99
N ILE A 421 3.59 9.18 -11.09
CA ILE A 421 3.94 8.85 -9.71
C ILE A 421 2.95 9.52 -8.76
N PRO A 422 2.30 8.78 -7.84
CA PRO A 422 1.58 9.35 -6.71
C PRO A 422 2.58 9.82 -5.65
N ALA A 423 3.25 10.94 -5.94
CA ALA A 423 4.27 11.51 -5.09
C ALA A 423 3.66 12.26 -3.89
N GLN A 424 4.46 12.43 -2.84
CA GLN A 424 4.07 13.15 -1.65
C GLN A 424 5.25 13.93 -1.07
N GLU A 425 4.94 15.14 -0.59
CA GLU A 425 5.87 16.01 0.11
C GLU A 425 5.63 15.80 1.61
N LEU A 426 6.39 14.88 2.20
CA LEU A 426 6.32 14.53 3.62
C LEU A 426 7.72 14.60 4.25
N TYR A 427 7.73 14.86 5.55
CA TYR A 427 8.93 14.80 6.40
C TYR A 427 8.62 14.03 7.66
N MET A 428 9.67 13.67 8.38
CA MET A 428 9.57 13.17 9.74
C MET A 428 10.67 13.79 10.61
N PRO A 429 10.35 14.23 11.84
CA PRO A 429 11.35 14.50 12.85
C PRO A 429 11.98 13.17 13.31
N PHE A 430 13.31 13.10 13.29
CA PHE A 430 14.07 11.97 13.81
C PHE A 430 14.91 12.42 15.01
N VAL A 431 14.79 11.66 16.09
CA VAL A 431 15.58 11.77 17.32
C VAL A 431 15.96 10.35 17.71
N LYS A 432 17.23 10.10 18.04
CA LYS A 432 17.67 8.82 18.55
C LYS A 432 16.99 8.53 19.90
N ASP A 433 16.52 7.31 20.08
CA ASP A 433 16.12 6.82 21.41
C ASP A 433 17.35 6.29 22.16
N ASP A 434 17.87 7.08 23.10
CA ASP A 434 19.01 6.70 23.94
C ASP A 434 18.67 5.62 24.99
N ASN A 435 17.38 5.35 25.22
CA ASN A 435 16.90 4.35 26.18
C ASN A 435 16.39 3.08 25.50
N TYR A 436 16.63 2.92 24.20
CA TYR A 436 16.11 1.83 23.40
C TYR A 436 16.39 0.46 24.03
N LYS A 437 15.32 -0.33 24.16
CA LYS A 437 15.34 -1.75 24.51
C LYS A 437 14.40 -2.48 23.57
N TYR A 438 14.84 -3.63 23.09
CA TYR A 438 13.99 -4.48 22.27
C TYR A 438 12.79 -5.00 23.09
N ASP A 439 11.59 -4.86 22.54
CA ASP A 439 10.33 -5.36 23.11
C ASP A 439 9.59 -6.22 22.07
N GLU A 440 9.50 -7.52 22.33
CA GLU A 440 8.81 -8.48 21.45
C GLU A 440 7.30 -8.21 21.27
N THR A 441 6.72 -7.36 22.12
CA THR A 441 5.29 -7.04 22.12
C THR A 441 4.95 -5.72 21.44
N GLY A 442 5.97 -4.95 21.03
CA GLY A 442 5.83 -3.57 20.58
C GLY A 442 6.68 -3.20 19.37
N TRP A 443 6.65 -1.92 19.02
CA TRP A 443 7.44 -1.36 17.94
C TRP A 443 8.90 -1.20 18.37
N ASN A 444 9.82 -1.53 17.48
CA ASN A 444 11.26 -1.60 17.71
C ASN A 444 12.01 -0.70 16.73
N LEU A 445 11.84 0.62 16.84
CA LEU A 445 12.37 1.57 15.84
C LEU A 445 13.78 2.09 16.17
N GLY A 446 14.12 2.23 17.45
CA GLY A 446 15.36 2.91 17.87
C GLY A 446 15.34 4.43 17.64
N VAL A 447 14.14 5.00 17.51
CA VAL A 447 13.85 6.42 17.30
C VAL A 447 12.80 6.85 18.34
N ASP A 448 12.97 8.03 18.92
CA ASP A 448 12.05 8.61 19.90
C ASP A 448 10.80 9.17 19.20
N MET A 449 9.68 8.49 19.38
CA MET A 449 8.40 8.82 18.72
C MET A 449 7.69 10.02 19.33
N THR A 450 8.08 10.49 20.52
CA THR A 450 7.52 11.71 21.12
C THR A 450 7.81 12.94 20.25
N ALA A 451 8.88 12.91 19.46
CA ALA A 451 9.24 13.97 18.53
C ALA A 451 8.20 14.21 17.42
N ILE A 452 7.28 13.26 17.18
CA ILE A 452 6.18 13.38 16.21
C ILE A 452 5.01 14.19 16.76
N ALA A 453 4.94 14.40 18.08
CA ALA A 453 3.88 15.17 18.71
C ALA A 453 3.72 16.55 18.02
N PRO A 454 2.48 16.94 17.65
CA PRO A 454 2.27 18.20 16.95
C PRO A 454 2.79 19.39 17.79
N PRO A 455 3.43 20.39 17.15
CA PRO A 455 3.91 21.56 17.88
C PRO A 455 2.73 22.32 18.50
N LYS A 456 2.85 22.65 19.79
CA LYS A 456 1.82 23.41 20.54
C LYS A 456 1.66 24.85 20.06
N ASN A 457 2.69 25.40 19.41
CA ASN A 457 2.63 26.74 18.82
C ASN A 457 1.86 26.72 17.49
N LEU A 458 0.75 27.47 17.44
CA LEU A 458 -0.16 27.48 16.30
C LEU A 458 0.48 27.94 14.98
N LEU A 459 1.45 28.86 15.04
CA LEU A 459 2.19 29.29 13.84
C LEU A 459 3.08 28.16 13.32
N GLN A 460 3.83 27.49 14.20
CA GLN A 460 4.63 26.32 13.83
C GLN A 460 3.76 25.21 13.25
N LEU A 461 2.64 24.88 13.90
CA LEU A 461 1.68 23.90 13.40
C LEU A 461 1.13 24.28 12.03
N SER A 462 0.78 25.54 11.81
CA SER A 462 0.28 25.99 10.51
C SER A 462 1.31 25.86 9.39
N LEU A 463 2.59 26.08 9.67
CA LEU A 463 3.69 25.93 8.71
C LEU A 463 3.97 24.46 8.40
N LEU A 464 3.99 23.64 9.45
CA LEU A 464 4.13 22.17 9.47
C LEU A 464 3.06 21.54 8.55
N VAL A 465 1.78 21.86 8.77
CA VAL A 465 0.67 21.36 7.95
C VAL A 465 0.74 21.83 6.49
N ARG A 466 1.10 23.10 6.24
CA ARG A 466 1.21 23.63 4.86
C ARG A 466 2.33 23.01 4.03
N SER A 467 3.33 22.43 4.70
CA SER A 467 4.46 21.74 4.07
C SER A 467 4.17 20.27 3.74
N VAL A 468 3.01 19.75 4.13
CA VAL A 468 2.52 18.42 3.78
C VAL A 468 1.59 18.52 2.57
N ARG A 469 1.95 17.89 1.46
CA ARG A 469 1.16 17.92 0.21
C ARG A 469 1.20 16.61 -0.55
N GLY A 470 0.10 16.28 -1.21
CA GLY A 470 0.09 15.26 -2.26
C GLY A 470 0.46 15.87 -3.62
N ARG A 471 1.03 15.06 -4.50
CA ARG A 471 1.38 15.48 -5.85
C ARG A 471 1.26 14.32 -6.84
N LEU A 472 0.48 14.49 -7.90
CA LEU A 472 0.63 13.65 -9.10
C LEU A 472 1.78 14.22 -9.92
N SER A 473 2.80 13.40 -10.21
CA SER A 473 3.96 13.77 -11.01
C SER A 473 4.02 12.95 -12.28
N ALA A 474 4.18 13.58 -13.44
CA ALA A 474 4.62 12.88 -14.64
C ALA A 474 6.13 13.07 -14.81
N TRP A 475 6.85 11.96 -14.73
CA TRP A 475 8.29 11.88 -14.75
C TRP A 475 8.76 11.30 -16.09
N ASP A 476 9.73 11.95 -16.71
CA ASP A 476 10.46 11.42 -17.86
C ASP A 476 11.65 10.59 -17.34
N PRO A 477 11.64 9.26 -17.48
CA PRO A 477 12.70 8.40 -16.96
C PRO A 477 14.01 8.53 -17.76
N VAL A 478 13.96 8.99 -19.01
CA VAL A 478 15.16 9.18 -19.85
C VAL A 478 15.80 10.52 -19.52
N ALA A 479 15.00 11.59 -19.47
CA ALA A 479 15.50 12.93 -19.14
C ALA A 479 15.65 13.19 -17.64
N GLN A 480 15.24 12.24 -16.79
CA GLN A 480 15.30 12.32 -15.32
C GLN A 480 14.70 13.62 -14.78
N LYS A 481 13.50 13.98 -15.27
CA LYS A 481 12.85 15.24 -14.88
C LYS A 481 11.33 15.16 -14.85
N GLU A 482 10.74 16.02 -14.03
CA GLU A 482 9.30 16.26 -14.02
C GLU A 482 8.87 17.00 -15.31
N VAL A 483 7.94 16.42 -16.06
CA VAL A 483 7.33 17.04 -17.25
C VAL A 483 6.16 17.93 -16.84
N TRP A 484 5.32 17.43 -15.93
CA TRP A 484 4.23 18.20 -15.32
C TRP A 484 3.89 17.64 -13.94
N LYS A 485 3.18 18.45 -13.14
CA LYS A 485 2.63 18.03 -11.85
C LYS A 485 1.28 18.66 -11.53
N GLN A 486 0.53 17.98 -10.67
CA GLN A 486 -0.68 18.50 -10.03
C GLN A 486 -0.56 18.36 -8.52
N TYR A 487 -0.74 19.48 -7.80
CA TYR A 487 -0.82 19.45 -6.34
C TYR A 487 -2.21 19.01 -5.90
N LEU A 488 -2.26 18.15 -4.88
CA LEU A 488 -3.47 17.60 -4.29
C LEU A 488 -3.62 18.14 -2.86
N THR A 489 -4.86 18.21 -2.37
CA THR A 489 -5.21 18.82 -1.09
C THR A 489 -4.45 18.21 0.08
N LEU A 490 -4.36 16.88 0.10
CA LEU A 490 -3.69 16.09 1.11
C LEU A 490 -2.75 15.08 0.42
N PRO A 491 -1.72 14.56 1.11
CA PRO A 491 -0.91 13.43 0.64
C PRO A 491 -1.74 12.12 0.68
N TRP A 492 -1.06 10.99 0.51
CA TRP A 492 -1.67 9.66 0.61
C TRP A 492 -2.81 9.42 -0.41
N ASN A 493 -2.61 9.92 -1.63
CA ASN A 493 -3.53 9.73 -2.74
C ASN A 493 -3.26 8.37 -3.39
N GLY A 494 -4.28 7.82 -4.05
CA GLY A 494 -4.24 6.48 -4.58
C GLY A 494 -3.31 6.28 -5.78
N GLY A 495 -3.18 5.01 -6.13
CA GLY A 495 -2.38 4.56 -7.27
C GLY A 495 -2.92 5.02 -8.62
N ILE A 496 -2.14 4.77 -9.65
CA ILE A 496 -2.33 5.33 -10.98
C ILE A 496 -2.66 4.25 -12.00
N LEU A 497 -3.58 4.58 -12.90
CA LEU A 497 -3.84 3.88 -14.15
C LEU A 497 -3.55 4.82 -15.32
N SER A 498 -2.81 4.36 -16.32
CA SER A 498 -2.68 5.08 -17.60
C SER A 498 -3.34 4.31 -18.74
N THR A 499 -3.86 5.01 -19.75
CA THR A 499 -4.50 4.37 -20.91
C THR A 499 -4.11 5.02 -22.24
N SER A 500 -4.24 4.27 -23.34
CA SER A 500 -4.13 4.77 -24.72
C SER A 500 -5.20 5.80 -25.12
N GLY A 501 -6.17 6.07 -24.24
CA GLY A 501 -7.11 7.19 -24.38
C GLY A 501 -6.49 8.57 -24.09
N ASN A 502 -5.16 8.66 -23.93
CA ASN A 502 -4.43 9.84 -23.46
C ASN A 502 -4.90 10.31 -22.07
N LEU A 503 -5.19 9.35 -21.18
CA LEU A 503 -5.71 9.61 -19.84
C LEU A 503 -4.85 8.95 -18.75
N VAL A 504 -4.81 9.62 -17.61
CA VAL A 504 -4.27 9.12 -16.34
C VAL A 504 -5.35 9.24 -15.28
N PHE A 505 -5.70 8.13 -14.63
CA PHE A 505 -6.68 8.08 -13.56
C PHE A 505 -6.00 7.96 -12.20
N GLN A 506 -6.49 8.72 -11.22
CA GLN A 506 -6.03 8.65 -9.84
C GLN A 506 -7.18 8.92 -8.87
N GLY A 507 -7.27 8.12 -7.81
CA GLY A 507 -8.10 8.42 -6.65
C GLY A 507 -7.41 9.38 -5.67
N THR A 508 -8.12 10.33 -5.09
CA THR A 508 -7.56 11.31 -4.15
C THR A 508 -7.95 11.00 -2.70
N SER A 509 -7.12 11.44 -1.76
CA SER A 509 -7.40 11.28 -0.32
C SER A 509 -8.59 12.11 0.17
N ASP A 510 -8.99 13.15 -0.56
CA ASP A 510 -10.22 13.92 -0.30
C ASP A 510 -11.48 13.34 -0.97
N GLY A 511 -11.34 12.22 -1.68
CA GLY A 511 -12.44 11.33 -2.08
C GLY A 511 -12.97 11.51 -3.48
N GLU A 512 -12.17 12.03 -4.41
CA GLU A 512 -12.49 12.06 -5.83
C GLU A 512 -11.72 10.98 -6.61
N LEU A 513 -12.38 10.34 -7.58
CA LEU A 513 -11.66 9.74 -8.72
C LEU A 513 -11.49 10.83 -9.78
N VAL A 514 -10.26 11.05 -10.23
CA VAL A 514 -9.92 12.14 -11.17
C VAL A 514 -9.25 11.54 -12.40
N ALA A 515 -9.57 12.10 -13.57
CA ALA A 515 -8.89 11.80 -14.83
C ALA A 515 -8.15 13.04 -15.33
N TYR A 516 -6.88 12.86 -15.69
CA TYR A 516 -5.98 13.89 -16.21
C TYR A 516 -5.58 13.57 -17.65
N ASP A 517 -5.30 14.61 -18.42
CA ASP A 517 -4.61 14.47 -19.70
C ASP A 517 -3.19 13.95 -19.48
N ALA A 518 -2.84 12.84 -20.15
CA ALA A 518 -1.59 12.13 -19.90
C ALA A 518 -0.32 12.92 -20.27
N LYS A 519 -0.42 13.92 -21.17
CA LYS A 519 0.73 14.70 -21.67
C LYS A 519 0.91 16.03 -20.95
N THR A 520 -0.17 16.62 -20.46
CA THR A 520 -0.20 17.99 -19.91
C THR A 520 -0.54 18.03 -18.43
N GLY A 521 -1.15 16.98 -17.89
CA GLY A 521 -1.64 16.94 -16.51
C GLY A 521 -2.91 17.76 -16.29
N GLU A 522 -3.57 18.25 -17.33
CA GLU A 522 -4.82 18.99 -17.20
C GLU A 522 -5.92 18.08 -16.64
N ARG A 523 -6.59 18.50 -15.55
CA ARG A 523 -7.75 17.79 -14.99
C ARG A 523 -8.93 17.83 -15.97
N LYS A 524 -9.31 16.68 -16.53
CA LYS A 524 -10.37 16.56 -17.54
C LYS A 524 -11.72 16.17 -16.95
N TRP A 525 -11.72 15.41 -15.86
CA TRP A 525 -12.94 14.89 -15.24
C TRP A 525 -12.69 14.51 -13.79
N SER A 526 -13.75 14.50 -12.99
CA SER A 526 -13.73 14.00 -11.62
C SER A 526 -15.11 13.53 -11.16
N LYS A 527 -15.14 12.57 -10.25
CA LYS A 527 -16.35 12.18 -9.51
C LYS A 527 -16.03 12.00 -8.03
N ASP A 528 -16.86 12.61 -7.17
CA ASP A 528 -16.80 12.46 -5.73
C ASP A 528 -17.41 11.12 -5.28
N LEU A 529 -16.62 10.29 -4.61
CA LEU A 529 -16.99 8.93 -4.16
C LEU A 529 -17.21 8.84 -2.64
N GLN A 530 -17.32 9.98 -1.96
CA GLN A 530 -17.70 10.09 -0.54
C GLN A 530 -16.73 9.47 0.47
N THR A 531 -15.56 8.98 0.03
CA THR A 531 -14.48 8.47 0.87
C THR A 531 -13.15 8.61 0.14
N GLY A 532 -12.06 8.83 0.88
CA GLY A 532 -10.71 8.89 0.32
C GLY A 532 -10.33 7.59 -0.39
N ILE A 533 -9.51 7.70 -1.43
CA ILE A 533 -9.15 6.58 -2.29
C ILE A 533 -7.64 6.39 -2.29
N VAL A 534 -7.19 5.21 -1.90
CA VAL A 534 -5.76 4.84 -1.85
C VAL A 534 -5.41 3.73 -2.84
N ALA A 535 -6.35 2.88 -3.23
CA ALA A 535 -6.14 1.85 -4.25
C ALA A 535 -5.89 2.44 -5.65
N ALA A 536 -5.24 1.66 -6.51
CA ALA A 536 -5.10 1.99 -7.93
C ALA A 536 -6.39 1.63 -8.71
N PRO A 537 -6.85 2.47 -9.64
CA PRO A 537 -7.89 2.10 -10.59
C PRO A 537 -7.42 1.00 -11.56
N ILE A 538 -8.39 0.28 -12.14
CA ILE A 538 -8.19 -0.63 -13.27
C ILE A 538 -9.15 -0.29 -14.41
N THR A 539 -8.89 -0.81 -15.61
CA THR A 539 -9.83 -0.74 -16.73
C THR A 539 -9.85 -2.06 -17.48
N TYR A 540 -11.01 -2.40 -18.04
CA TYR A 540 -11.27 -3.65 -18.76
C TYR A 540 -12.36 -3.42 -19.81
N ASN A 541 -12.51 -4.37 -20.73
CA ASN A 541 -13.54 -4.37 -21.76
C ASN A 541 -14.30 -5.70 -21.74
N ILE A 542 -15.62 -5.62 -21.64
CA ILE A 542 -16.50 -6.78 -21.76
C ILE A 542 -17.54 -6.48 -22.82
N ASN A 543 -17.66 -7.38 -23.81
CA ASN A 543 -18.63 -7.27 -24.89
C ASN A 543 -18.58 -5.92 -25.65
N GLY A 544 -17.39 -5.35 -25.83
CA GLY A 544 -17.19 -4.10 -26.55
C GLY A 544 -17.43 -2.83 -25.72
N LYS A 545 -17.75 -2.94 -24.43
CA LYS A 545 -17.91 -1.81 -23.51
C LYS A 545 -16.73 -1.76 -22.55
N GLN A 546 -16.05 -0.61 -22.50
CA GLN A 546 -14.95 -0.32 -21.59
C GLN A 546 -15.50 0.19 -20.26
N TYR A 547 -14.91 -0.32 -19.18
CA TYR A 547 -15.19 0.07 -17.81
C TYR A 547 -13.92 0.56 -17.12
N VAL A 548 -14.07 1.43 -16.14
CA VAL A 548 -13.01 1.81 -15.20
C VAL A 548 -13.50 1.51 -13.80
N THR A 549 -12.72 0.84 -12.97
CA THR A 549 -13.11 0.50 -11.59
C THR A 549 -12.06 0.94 -10.60
N VAL A 550 -12.50 1.36 -9.43
CA VAL A 550 -11.64 1.63 -8.27
C VAL A 550 -12.30 1.14 -6.98
N VAL A 551 -11.49 0.66 -6.05
CA VAL A 551 -11.93 0.37 -4.68
C VAL A 551 -11.72 1.62 -3.83
N ALA A 552 -12.81 2.32 -3.52
CA ALA A 552 -12.81 3.53 -2.72
C ALA A 552 -12.95 3.19 -1.24
N GLY A 553 -11.87 3.33 -0.47
CA GLY A 553 -11.85 3.12 0.98
C GLY A 553 -10.58 3.67 1.61
N TYR A 554 -10.73 4.74 2.41
CA TYR A 554 -9.60 5.44 2.98
C TYR A 554 -8.96 4.63 4.11
N GLY A 555 -7.62 4.62 4.16
CA GLY A 555 -6.87 3.92 5.19
C GLY A 555 -5.38 3.84 4.88
N GLY A 556 -4.73 2.84 5.45
CA GLY A 556 -3.27 2.74 5.49
C GLY A 556 -2.65 3.62 6.58
N VAL A 557 -1.34 3.50 6.77
CA VAL A 557 -0.61 4.10 7.91
C VAL A 557 -0.82 5.62 8.07
N PHE A 558 -0.82 6.41 6.98
CA PHE A 558 -1.03 7.86 7.09
C PHE A 558 -2.39 8.21 7.67
N ALA A 559 -3.44 7.50 7.25
CA ALA A 559 -4.81 7.76 7.69
C ALA A 559 -5.03 7.45 9.18
N ILE A 560 -4.22 6.57 9.78
CA ILE A 560 -4.33 6.22 11.20
C ILE A 560 -3.32 6.98 12.08
N GLN A 561 -2.19 7.46 11.52
CA GLN A 561 -1.11 8.08 12.28
C GLN A 561 -1.05 9.62 12.17
N ALA A 562 -1.33 10.20 11.00
CA ALA A 562 -0.84 11.56 10.68
C ALA A 562 -1.54 12.71 11.44
N GLY A 563 -2.76 12.50 11.94
CA GLY A 563 -3.55 13.57 12.55
C GLY A 563 -4.05 14.62 11.56
N LEU A 564 -4.13 14.29 10.27
CA LEU A 564 -4.60 15.16 9.18
C LEU A 564 -5.85 14.54 8.53
N PRO A 565 -7.03 14.70 9.14
CA PRO A 565 -8.25 14.07 8.64
C PRO A 565 -8.65 14.61 7.25
N PRO A 566 -9.13 13.74 6.34
CA PRO A 566 -9.60 14.16 5.03
C PRO A 566 -10.93 14.91 5.11
N LYS A 567 -11.37 15.45 3.96
CA LYS A 567 -12.71 16.06 3.77
C LYS A 567 -13.82 15.21 4.38
N TYR A 568 -13.72 13.90 4.17
CA TYR A 568 -14.65 12.90 4.69
C TYR A 568 -14.10 12.20 5.93
N SER A 569 -14.02 12.96 7.02
CA SER A 569 -13.75 12.48 8.38
C SER A 569 -15.02 12.60 9.23
N GLY A 570 -15.11 11.85 10.34
CA GLY A 570 -16.25 11.94 11.28
C GLY A 570 -17.04 10.64 11.53
N GLY A 571 -16.48 9.48 11.20
CA GLY A 571 -17.05 8.17 11.51
C GLY A 571 -16.62 7.11 10.48
N PRO A 572 -16.77 5.81 10.80
CA PRO A 572 -16.41 4.73 9.89
C PRO A 572 -17.27 4.80 8.62
N ILE A 573 -16.65 5.06 7.47
CA ILE A 573 -17.30 4.99 6.16
C ILE A 573 -16.89 3.67 5.54
N ASN A 574 -17.86 2.79 5.28
CA ASN A 574 -17.57 1.55 4.57
C ASN A 574 -17.04 1.83 3.17
N ALA A 575 -16.06 1.05 2.76
CA ALA A 575 -15.50 1.14 1.42
C ALA A 575 -16.49 0.66 0.35
N ARG A 576 -16.22 1.02 -0.90
CA ARG A 576 -17.03 0.65 -2.07
C ARG A 576 -16.16 0.21 -3.23
N ILE A 577 -16.62 -0.78 -3.97
CA ILE A 577 -16.19 -0.98 -5.36
C ILE A 577 -17.04 -0.04 -6.21
N VAL A 578 -16.43 0.81 -7.02
CA VAL A 578 -17.15 1.73 -7.90
C VAL A 578 -16.66 1.56 -9.32
N THR A 579 -17.58 1.25 -10.22
CA THR A 579 -17.31 1.02 -11.64
C THR A 579 -17.99 2.08 -12.50
N PHE A 580 -17.29 2.54 -13.51
CA PHE A 580 -17.68 3.63 -14.41
C PHE A 580 -17.74 3.15 -15.85
N SER A 581 -18.62 3.76 -16.63
CA SER A 581 -18.66 3.63 -18.09
C SER A 581 -19.17 4.93 -18.73
N LEU A 582 -19.11 5.04 -20.05
CA LEU A 582 -19.66 6.19 -20.78
C LEU A 582 -21.20 6.25 -20.77
N ASP A 583 -21.87 5.14 -20.46
CA ASP A 583 -23.32 5.03 -20.43
C ASP A 583 -23.89 4.99 -19.00
N GLY A 584 -23.01 5.09 -17.99
CA GLY A 584 -23.41 5.03 -16.59
C GLY A 584 -24.36 6.17 -16.22
N ASP A 585 -25.30 5.89 -15.33
CA ASP A 585 -26.28 6.86 -14.85
C ASP A 585 -26.55 6.77 -13.33
N ILE A 586 -25.86 5.86 -12.64
CA ILE A 586 -26.04 5.62 -11.21
C ILE A 586 -25.51 6.79 -10.39
N GLN A 587 -26.24 7.11 -9.31
CA GLN A 587 -25.77 8.01 -8.26
C GLN A 587 -25.53 7.22 -6.97
N LEU A 588 -24.48 7.60 -6.24
CA LEU A 588 -24.25 7.08 -4.91
C LEU A 588 -25.35 7.57 -3.95
N PRO A 589 -25.71 6.76 -2.93
CA PRO A 589 -26.65 7.19 -1.89
C PRO A 589 -26.08 8.40 -1.12
N GLU A 590 -26.94 9.17 -0.46
CA GLU A 590 -26.48 10.25 0.41
C GLU A 590 -25.60 9.72 1.55
N ARG A 591 -24.52 10.45 1.85
CA ARG A 591 -23.62 10.09 2.93
C ARG A 591 -24.30 10.36 4.29
N PRO A 592 -24.14 9.47 5.29
CA PRO A 592 -24.55 9.77 6.66
C PRO A 592 -23.93 11.07 7.18
N THR A 593 -24.68 11.82 7.98
CA THR A 593 -24.19 13.05 8.63
C THR A 593 -23.01 12.73 9.56
N ASN A 594 -22.02 13.61 9.61
CA ASN A 594 -20.93 13.52 10.57
C ASN A 594 -21.47 13.47 12.01
N ILE A 595 -20.81 12.72 12.88
CA ILE A 595 -21.16 12.62 14.30
C ILE A 595 -20.89 13.96 14.97
N ASN A 596 -21.86 14.50 15.72
CA ASN A 596 -21.62 15.65 16.59
C ASN A 596 -20.75 15.22 17.77
N MET A 597 -19.73 16.01 18.09
CA MET A 597 -18.85 15.73 19.22
C MET A 597 -19.66 15.68 20.53
N PRO A 598 -19.60 14.57 21.30
CA PRO A 598 -20.19 14.52 22.63
C PRO A 598 -19.58 15.58 23.55
N LYS A 599 -20.35 16.07 24.52
CA LYS A 599 -19.82 16.98 25.53
C LYS A 599 -18.79 16.23 26.40
N PRO A 600 -17.52 16.65 26.44
CA PRO A 600 -16.50 15.95 27.21
C PRO A 600 -16.65 16.18 28.72
N PRO A 601 -16.10 15.28 29.56
CA PRO A 601 -15.94 15.52 30.99
C PRO A 601 -15.14 16.80 31.26
N PRO A 602 -15.27 17.44 32.44
CA PRO A 602 -14.44 18.58 32.80
C PRO A 602 -12.93 18.24 32.75
N PRO A 603 -12.07 19.19 32.34
CA PRO A 603 -10.62 18.99 32.36
C PRO A 603 -10.08 18.64 33.75
N ILE A 604 -9.04 17.82 33.80
CA ILE A 604 -8.29 17.51 35.02
C ILE A 604 -7.26 18.63 35.27
N GLU A 605 -7.11 19.07 36.53
CA GLU A 605 -6.23 20.20 36.85
C GLU A 605 -4.74 19.84 36.85
N ASP A 606 -4.38 18.57 37.06
CA ASP A 606 -2.98 18.12 37.13
C ASP A 606 -2.29 18.15 35.77
N GLN A 607 -1.56 19.24 35.54
CA GLN A 607 -0.77 19.45 34.32
C GLN A 607 0.37 18.44 34.16
N ALA A 608 0.91 17.90 35.26
CA ALA A 608 1.99 16.92 35.18
C ALA A 608 1.45 15.57 34.67
N SER A 609 0.26 15.16 35.14
CA SER A 609 -0.45 13.99 34.60
C SER A 609 -0.80 14.16 33.12
N ILE A 610 -1.32 15.32 32.72
CA ILE A 610 -1.63 15.58 31.30
C ILE A 610 -0.36 15.49 30.43
N ALA A 611 0.75 16.05 30.88
CA ALA A 611 2.01 16.01 30.14
C ALA A 611 2.56 14.58 30.00
N ARG A 612 2.57 13.79 31.09
CA ARG A 612 2.96 12.36 31.02
C ARG A 612 2.02 11.56 30.11
N GLY A 613 0.72 11.83 30.19
CA GLY A 613 -0.29 11.21 29.35
C GLY A 613 -0.11 11.50 27.86
N GLU A 614 0.33 12.72 27.51
CA GLU A 614 0.67 13.09 26.14
C GLU A 614 1.85 12.24 25.62
N ASP A 615 2.92 12.11 26.39
CA ASP A 615 4.10 11.32 26.01
C ASP A 615 3.74 9.83 25.85
N LEU A 616 3.01 9.27 26.83
CA LEU A 616 2.54 7.89 26.79
C LEU A 616 1.59 7.63 25.60
N PHE A 617 0.69 8.56 25.30
CA PHE A 617 -0.20 8.45 24.14
C PHE A 617 0.60 8.39 22.82
N HIS A 618 1.66 9.19 22.68
CA HIS A 618 2.50 9.18 21.47
C HIS A 618 3.47 7.99 21.39
N TRP A 619 3.59 7.20 22.46
CA TRP A 619 4.29 5.93 22.43
C TRP A 619 3.36 4.75 22.13
N GLU A 620 2.18 4.72 22.75
CA GLU A 620 1.35 3.52 22.79
C GLU A 620 0.10 3.60 21.90
N CYS A 621 -0.36 4.80 21.55
CA CYS A 621 -1.69 4.99 20.98
C CYS A 621 -1.70 5.72 19.61
N HIS A 622 -0.77 6.63 19.35
CA HIS A 622 -0.87 7.52 18.18
C HIS A 622 -0.80 6.80 16.84
N MET A 623 -0.11 5.65 16.77
CA MET A 623 -0.02 4.87 15.53
C MET A 623 -1.38 4.42 15.01
N CYS A 624 -2.39 4.32 15.87
CA CYS A 624 -3.78 4.00 15.49
C CYS A 624 -4.75 5.18 15.64
N HIS A 625 -4.58 6.00 16.68
CA HIS A 625 -5.53 7.07 17.04
C HIS A 625 -5.08 8.47 16.62
N GLY A 626 -4.00 8.57 15.85
CA GLY A 626 -3.50 9.78 15.22
C GLY A 626 -2.70 10.70 16.15
N ALA A 627 -1.73 11.42 15.56
CA ALA A 627 -0.91 12.40 16.26
C ALA A 627 -1.78 13.46 16.96
N GLY A 628 -1.45 13.78 18.22
CA GLY A 628 -2.21 14.73 19.04
C GLY A 628 -3.65 14.30 19.35
N ALA A 629 -3.93 12.98 19.29
CA ALA A 629 -5.25 12.35 19.42
C ALA A 629 -6.27 12.78 18.35
N MET A 630 -5.79 13.20 17.17
CA MET A 630 -6.66 13.55 16.05
C MET A 630 -6.81 12.35 15.12
N GLY A 631 -7.96 11.68 15.15
CA GLY A 631 -8.22 10.52 14.31
C GLY A 631 -8.41 10.92 12.84
N GLY A 632 -7.88 10.11 11.91
CA GLY A 632 -8.05 10.35 10.47
C GLY A 632 -9.35 9.81 9.86
N GLY A 633 -10.31 9.37 10.68
CA GLY A 633 -11.64 8.91 10.23
C GLY A 633 -11.76 7.43 9.90
N VAL A 634 -10.70 6.64 10.12
CA VAL A 634 -10.63 5.19 9.83
C VAL A 634 -10.82 4.36 11.10
N ILE A 635 -10.13 4.78 12.17
CA ILE A 635 -10.25 4.28 13.53
C ILE A 635 -10.95 5.36 14.37
N ALA A 636 -11.56 4.95 15.49
CA ALA A 636 -12.24 5.87 16.41
C ALA A 636 -11.33 7.03 16.83
N ASP A 637 -11.85 8.25 16.73
CA ASP A 637 -11.22 9.45 17.27
C ASP A 637 -11.48 9.51 18.78
N LEU A 638 -10.43 9.41 19.60
CA LEU A 638 -10.57 9.32 21.05
C LEU A 638 -11.04 10.62 21.70
N ARG A 639 -11.05 11.75 20.98
CA ARG A 639 -11.66 12.99 21.47
C ARG A 639 -13.18 12.91 21.49
N TYR A 640 -13.76 12.02 20.68
CA TYR A 640 -15.20 11.83 20.51
C TYR A 640 -15.75 10.70 21.40
N MET A 641 -15.03 10.31 22.46
CA MET A 641 -15.51 9.33 23.42
C MET A 641 -16.86 9.75 24.01
N THR A 642 -17.77 8.78 24.12
CA THR A 642 -19.05 8.95 24.81
C THR A 642 -18.85 8.86 26.33
N GLU A 643 -19.84 9.28 27.11
CA GLU A 643 -19.83 9.10 28.58
C GLU A 643 -19.56 7.63 28.97
N GLU A 644 -20.25 6.69 28.33
CA GLU A 644 -20.04 5.25 28.54
C GLU A 644 -18.60 4.82 28.19
N THR A 645 -18.02 5.39 27.13
CA THR A 645 -16.63 5.08 26.75
C THR A 645 -15.62 5.64 27.75
N HIS A 646 -15.87 6.82 28.32
CA HIS A 646 -15.06 7.36 29.41
C HIS A 646 -15.15 6.48 30.66
N GLU A 647 -16.34 6.02 31.05
CA GLU A 647 -16.53 5.15 32.22
C GLU A 647 -15.79 3.81 32.08
N LYS A 648 -15.73 3.26 30.86
CA LYS A 648 -15.08 1.98 30.55
C LYS A 648 -13.63 2.11 30.11
N PHE A 649 -13.01 3.29 30.24
CA PHE A 649 -11.68 3.54 29.66
C PHE A 649 -10.64 2.52 30.14
N MET A 650 -10.60 2.18 31.42
CA MET A 650 -9.63 1.19 31.95
C MET A 650 -9.91 -0.24 31.48
N GLU A 651 -11.18 -0.63 31.40
CA GLU A 651 -11.59 -1.94 30.87
C GLU A 651 -11.21 -2.10 29.40
N ILE A 652 -11.27 -1.01 28.63
CA ILE A 652 -10.85 -0.98 27.23
C ILE A 652 -9.33 -1.00 27.12
N THR A 653 -8.65 -0.02 27.74
CA THR A 653 -7.23 0.23 27.56
C THR A 653 -6.35 -0.83 28.23
N LEU A 654 -6.68 -1.26 29.45
CA LEU A 654 -5.90 -2.27 30.18
C LEU A 654 -6.52 -3.66 30.03
N GLY A 655 -7.85 -3.74 30.10
CA GLY A 655 -8.60 -5.01 30.08
C GLY A 655 -8.86 -5.60 28.69
N GLY A 656 -8.71 -4.81 27.62
CA GLY A 656 -8.95 -5.28 26.25
C GLY A 656 -10.42 -5.56 25.92
N LEU A 657 -11.37 -4.81 26.50
CA LEU A 657 -12.81 -4.98 26.28
C LEU A 657 -13.22 -4.98 24.79
N TYR A 658 -12.42 -4.35 23.92
CA TYR A 658 -12.66 -4.26 22.48
C TYR A 658 -11.67 -5.08 21.63
N THR A 659 -11.08 -6.15 22.20
CA THR A 659 -10.12 -7.02 21.48
C THR A 659 -10.72 -7.62 20.21
N GLU A 660 -11.99 -8.01 20.22
CA GLU A 660 -12.73 -8.51 19.06
C GLU A 660 -12.93 -7.46 17.95
N LYS A 661 -12.63 -6.18 18.21
CA LYS A 661 -12.60 -5.09 17.22
C LYS A 661 -11.17 -4.67 16.84
N GLY A 662 -10.16 -5.32 17.42
CA GLY A 662 -8.74 -5.03 17.22
C GLY A 662 -8.12 -4.06 18.22
N MET A 663 -8.83 -3.67 19.28
CA MET A 663 -8.27 -2.87 20.39
C MET A 663 -7.92 -3.80 21.55
N VAL A 664 -6.65 -4.20 21.61
CA VAL A 664 -6.11 -5.10 22.65
C VAL A 664 -5.92 -4.37 23.99
N GLY A 665 -5.75 -5.13 25.07
CA GLY A 665 -5.38 -4.58 26.38
C GLY A 665 -3.87 -4.35 26.51
N PHE A 666 -3.48 -3.25 27.15
CA PHE A 666 -2.11 -2.77 27.27
C PHE A 666 -1.50 -2.98 28.66
N ALA A 667 -2.13 -3.76 29.55
CA ALA A 667 -1.66 -3.98 30.93
C ALA A 667 -0.25 -4.61 31.06
N ARG A 668 0.35 -5.08 29.96
CA ARG A 668 1.77 -5.52 29.92
C ARG A 668 2.77 -4.36 29.80
N ARG A 669 2.34 -3.23 29.25
CA ARG A 669 3.17 -2.05 28.96
C ARG A 669 2.77 -0.83 29.79
N LEU A 670 1.49 -0.72 30.13
CA LEU A 670 0.90 0.39 30.87
C LEU A 670 0.47 -0.06 32.27
N SER A 671 0.84 0.72 33.28
CA SER A 671 0.23 0.63 34.61
C SER A 671 -1.14 1.31 34.63
N GLU A 672 -1.89 1.13 35.72
CA GLU A 672 -3.16 1.83 35.94
C GLU A 672 -2.97 3.36 35.93
N GLN A 673 -1.91 3.85 36.58
CA GLN A 673 -1.60 5.28 36.60
C GLN A 673 -1.26 5.82 35.21
N ASP A 674 -0.55 5.04 34.38
CA ASP A 674 -0.22 5.44 33.01
C ASP A 674 -1.49 5.59 32.17
N ALA A 675 -2.42 4.65 32.30
CA ALA A 675 -3.72 4.72 31.62
C ALA A 675 -4.56 5.91 32.11
N GLU A 676 -4.56 6.22 33.41
CA GLU A 676 -5.20 7.43 33.95
C GLU A 676 -4.59 8.72 33.39
N ASP A 677 -3.27 8.79 33.29
CA ASP A 677 -2.57 9.95 32.72
C ASP A 677 -2.94 10.14 31.23
N ILE A 678 -2.97 9.05 30.44
CA ILE A 678 -3.45 9.08 29.05
C ILE A 678 -4.91 9.57 28.99
N HIS A 679 -5.77 9.07 29.88
CA HIS A 679 -7.18 9.49 29.92
C HIS A 679 -7.32 10.99 30.20
N ALA A 680 -6.51 11.52 31.13
CA ALA A 680 -6.46 12.94 31.45
C ALA A 680 -6.06 13.78 30.24
N TYR A 681 -5.04 13.34 29.50
CA TYR A 681 -4.64 13.98 28.24
C TYR A 681 -5.78 14.00 27.21
N LEU A 682 -6.46 12.86 27.01
CA LEU A 682 -7.57 12.75 26.06
C LEU A 682 -8.76 13.64 26.44
N ILE A 683 -9.10 13.73 27.72
CA ILE A 683 -10.14 14.66 28.22
C ILE A 683 -9.75 16.12 27.93
N GLN A 684 -8.49 16.50 28.16
CA GLN A 684 -8.00 17.84 27.84
C GLN A 684 -8.15 18.14 26.34
N ARG A 685 -7.69 17.23 25.47
CA ARG A 685 -7.80 17.37 24.00
C ARG A 685 -9.26 17.43 23.52
N ALA A 686 -10.14 16.68 24.17
CA ALA A 686 -11.57 16.70 23.87
C ALA A 686 -12.19 18.06 24.22
N ASN A 687 -11.88 18.64 25.38
CA ASN A 687 -12.37 19.97 25.76
C ASN A 687 -11.89 21.08 24.81
N GLU A 688 -10.62 21.05 24.41
CA GLU A 688 -10.05 21.99 23.44
C GLU A 688 -10.78 21.92 22.09
N THR A 689 -11.05 20.70 21.61
CA THR A 689 -11.75 20.47 20.33
C THR A 689 -13.22 20.90 20.43
N TYR A 690 -13.92 20.52 21.50
CA TYR A 690 -15.33 20.83 21.73
C TYR A 690 -15.58 22.35 21.75
N LEU A 691 -14.68 23.11 22.38
CA LEU A 691 -14.74 24.58 22.38
C LEU A 691 -14.61 25.15 20.96
N LEU A 692 -13.65 24.67 20.18
CA LEU A 692 -13.42 25.12 18.80
C LEU A 692 -14.61 24.82 17.88
N GLU A 693 -15.17 23.61 17.97
CA GLU A 693 -16.35 23.23 17.18
C GLU A 693 -17.59 24.05 17.56
N THR A 694 -17.80 24.30 18.86
CA THR A 694 -18.91 25.14 19.35
C THR A 694 -18.79 26.57 18.83
N ILE A 695 -17.59 27.17 18.88
CA ILE A 695 -17.34 28.51 18.35
C ILE A 695 -17.58 28.54 16.84
N ASN A 696 -17.04 27.58 16.09
CA ASN A 696 -17.22 27.51 14.63
C ASN A 696 -18.69 27.34 14.24
N SER A 697 -19.45 26.53 14.98
CA SER A 697 -20.89 26.36 14.75
C SER A 697 -21.69 27.62 15.07
N ALA A 698 -21.25 28.45 16.03
CA ALA A 698 -21.90 29.71 16.35
C ALA A 698 -21.58 30.84 15.35
N LEU A 699 -20.47 30.72 14.62
CA LEU A 699 -20.02 31.69 13.62
C LEU A 699 -20.56 31.42 12.20
N LYS A 700 -21.00 30.18 11.91
CA LYS A 700 -21.71 29.80 10.68
C LYS A 700 -23.20 30.14 10.79
#